data_AF-A0A1E1L8M5-F1
#
_entry.id   AF-A0A1E1L8M5-F1
#
_cell.length_a   1.000
_cell.length_b   1.000
_cell.length_c   1.000
_cell.angle_alpha   90.00
_cell.angle_beta   90.00
_cell.angle_gamma   90.00
#
_symmetry.space_group_name_H-M   'P 1'
#
loop_
_entity.id
_entity.type
_entity.pdbx_description
1 polymer ?
#
loop_
_entity_poly.entity_id
_entity_poly.type
_entity_poly.pdbx_seq_one_letter_code
_entity_poly.pdbx_strand_id
1 'polypeptide(L)'
;MRYRDADFDIDWDLKVKRGHCLNNLKITKFDIHGNVFSTSASSGPKSIKRVHEIIDKPTFLADGVSAADVKQGSLGNCWFVARIGIYGFVFHRDGEWMISIIDDKLYLRSPDWDSPSVQRHLLEQIDREDNETEYRKTYQTGSQSLFFAQCRDQNKTWVPLLEKAYAKAHGDYAALQGGWIGEGLEDLTGGVTTELLTSDILDTDEFWTNEILKVNKEFLFGCSTGILGSGFGTRDGNTGGHAYVVIDAREIPAGQRLTRFRNPWGKGKKGNWQGAWSDGSKELPPEIPLELNHKFGSDSVFWISYKDLLRKYQHIDRTRLFMDNPDWRISHKWMSVEVSWKAQIEQNFRIVLKKETPVLMVLSQLDDGFFTGLRGQDKIRLQFRLHEVDSLEEHDYRTGTYAVFTMVVAERRTSQLSVEDIVKAQCKQKVDNDKLAQVGMSYDIAHSKEAAQSEAKDTAQKALDLAKARETRIALRRKDWEDRKTERDVRRKQDKKEVENVPKDQSMQTDDVKEVIVEKKDKAVQTEHPEVSTTVSDEKITLPGPEATAMKDTDKAVQTEDTCGNSVTGGCQGTSATPQSSTVTGSPAPIVRVPRGPFPPPPPACDDDPTPKPRPPINPPLAPGTKPKPGEEDDEDEPDAEPWNAICIAGFRVYSKDEGLELLIWDESLDEMARKVEKIFAVGKD
;
A
#
# COMPACT_ATOMS: atom_id res chain seq x y z
N MET A 1 3.59 15.11 31.34
CA MET A 1 2.86 15.65 30.17
C MET A 1 2.11 14.49 29.52
N ARG A 2 0.95 14.68 28.86
CA ARG A 2 0.34 13.61 28.05
C ARG A 2 1.01 13.56 26.69
N TYR A 3 1.01 12.39 26.06
CA TYR A 3 1.57 12.22 24.72
C TYR A 3 0.83 13.09 23.71
N ARG A 4 1.59 13.62 22.75
CA ARG A 4 1.12 14.17 21.48
C ARG A 4 1.85 13.41 20.40
N ASP A 5 1.10 12.94 19.43
CA ASP A 5 1.66 12.35 18.21
C ASP A 5 2.18 13.48 17.33
N ALA A 6 3.50 13.65 17.21
CA ALA A 6 4.07 14.78 16.47
C ALA A 6 3.88 14.64 14.95
N ASP A 7 3.93 13.41 14.45
CA ASP A 7 3.83 13.09 13.02
C ASP A 7 2.37 13.12 12.52
N PHE A 8 1.40 13.09 13.44
CA PHE A 8 -0.03 13.12 13.17
C PHE A 8 -0.81 13.97 14.20
N ASP A 9 -0.30 15.17 14.54
CA ASP A 9 -0.97 16.07 15.50
C ASP A 9 -2.19 16.75 14.88
N ILE A 10 -3.31 16.02 14.85
CA ILE A 10 -4.61 16.49 14.36
C ILE A 10 -5.06 17.82 15.00
N ASP A 11 -4.68 18.07 16.26
CA ASP A 11 -5.08 19.27 17.02
C ASP A 11 -4.36 20.51 16.52
N TRP A 12 -3.06 20.40 16.24
CA TRP A 12 -2.33 21.49 15.62
C TRP A 12 -2.77 21.66 14.15
N ASP A 13 -2.83 20.57 13.38
CA ASP A 13 -3.19 20.55 11.96
C ASP A 13 -4.51 21.26 11.65
N LEU A 14 -5.54 21.03 12.48
CA LEU A 14 -6.84 21.71 12.37
C LEU A 14 -6.77 23.17 12.82
N LYS A 15 -6.08 23.48 13.93
CA LYS A 15 -5.99 24.85 14.49
C LYS A 15 -5.26 25.82 13.56
N VAL A 16 -4.16 25.39 12.94
CA VAL A 16 -3.44 26.19 11.94
C VAL A 16 -4.02 26.06 10.52
N LYS A 17 -5.13 25.32 10.36
CA LYS A 17 -5.85 25.14 9.09
C LYS A 17 -4.97 24.61 7.95
N ARG A 18 -4.14 23.61 8.27
CA ARG A 18 -3.33 22.85 7.31
C ARG A 18 -4.13 21.70 6.70
N GLY A 19 -4.79 20.91 7.55
CA GLY A 19 -5.64 19.78 7.12
C GLY A 19 -4.87 18.60 6.50
N HIS A 20 -3.57 18.48 6.77
CA HIS A 20 -2.69 17.43 6.27
C HIS A 20 -3.05 16.03 6.82
N CYS A 21 -3.65 15.96 8.02
CA CYS A 21 -4.16 14.71 8.59
C CYS A 21 -5.53 14.32 8.01
N LEU A 22 -6.25 15.27 7.40
CA LEU A 22 -7.59 15.08 6.84
C LEU A 22 -7.58 14.81 5.34
N ASN A 23 -6.70 15.47 4.59
CA ASN A 23 -6.73 15.52 3.13
C ASN A 23 -5.39 15.04 2.54
N ASN A 24 -5.47 14.35 1.40
CA ASN A 24 -4.31 13.91 0.63
C ASN A 24 -3.84 14.98 -0.38
N LEU A 25 -2.70 14.74 -1.04
CA LEU A 25 -2.11 15.67 -2.01
C LEU A 25 -2.97 15.92 -3.26
N LYS A 26 -3.92 15.03 -3.57
CA LYS A 26 -4.70 15.06 -4.81
C LYS A 26 -6.08 15.69 -4.65
N ILE A 27 -6.72 15.50 -3.49
CA ILE A 27 -8.12 15.88 -3.25
C ILE A 27 -8.30 16.47 -1.84
N THR A 28 -8.78 17.71 -1.78
CA THR A 28 -9.35 18.28 -0.55
C THR A 28 -10.79 17.81 -0.41
N LYS A 29 -11.04 16.87 0.49
CA LYS A 29 -12.35 16.28 0.78
C LYS A 29 -13.07 17.00 1.93
N PHE A 30 -12.33 17.28 3.00
CA PHE A 30 -12.83 17.89 4.23
C PHE A 30 -12.46 19.37 4.24
N ASP A 31 -13.48 20.23 4.30
CA ASP A 31 -13.29 21.68 4.44
C ASP A 31 -12.69 22.01 5.82
N ILE A 32 -11.74 22.96 5.82
CA ILE A 32 -10.95 23.43 6.97
C ILE A 32 -10.94 24.97 7.08
N HIS A 33 -11.65 25.68 6.20
CA HIS A 33 -11.60 27.15 6.10
C HIS A 33 -12.98 27.80 6.25
N GLY A 34 -12.99 29.10 6.58
CA GLY A 34 -14.10 30.04 6.37
C GLY A 34 -15.47 29.71 6.99
N ASN A 35 -16.19 28.74 6.43
CA ASN A 35 -17.61 28.47 6.66
C ASN A 35 -17.91 27.15 7.39
N VAL A 36 -16.88 26.42 7.82
CA VAL A 36 -17.02 25.19 8.62
C VAL A 36 -17.84 25.42 9.90
N PHE A 37 -17.69 26.57 10.55
CA PHE A 37 -18.38 26.86 11.82
C PHE A 37 -19.78 27.48 11.64
N SER A 38 -20.00 28.21 10.54
CA SER A 38 -21.24 28.96 10.27
C SER A 38 -22.36 28.10 9.65
N THR A 39 -22.02 26.98 9.01
CA THR A 39 -23.01 26.14 8.31
C THR A 39 -23.07 24.71 8.86
N SER A 40 -24.28 24.15 8.96
CA SER A 40 -24.50 22.74 9.30
C SER A 40 -24.14 21.78 8.15
N ALA A 41 -23.89 22.32 6.95
CA ALA A 41 -23.62 21.56 5.71
C ALA A 41 -22.12 21.41 5.37
N SER A 42 -21.20 21.99 6.16
CA SER A 42 -19.76 21.89 5.94
C SER A 42 -19.27 20.44 5.99
N SER A 43 -18.37 20.05 5.07
CA SER A 43 -17.92 18.65 4.94
C SER A 43 -16.85 18.20 5.95
N GLY A 44 -16.31 19.10 6.79
CA GLY A 44 -15.19 18.81 7.69
C GLY A 44 -15.51 18.83 9.20
N PRO A 45 -14.59 18.33 10.04
CA PRO A 45 -14.70 18.35 11.50
C PRO A 45 -14.51 19.76 12.08
N LYS A 46 -15.04 19.99 13.29
CA LYS A 46 -15.20 21.34 13.85
C LYS A 46 -14.47 21.61 15.18
N SER A 47 -14.16 20.58 15.95
CA SER A 47 -13.28 20.70 17.12
C SER A 47 -12.56 19.38 17.40
N ILE A 48 -11.61 19.40 18.32
CA ILE A 48 -10.84 18.24 18.73
C ILE A 48 -10.75 18.22 20.26
N LYS A 49 -10.99 17.05 20.83
CA LYS A 49 -10.89 16.78 22.27
C LYS A 49 -10.16 15.46 22.51
N ARG A 50 -9.60 15.26 23.69
CA ARG A 50 -9.09 13.94 24.11
C ARG A 50 -10.26 13.05 24.57
N VAL A 51 -10.12 11.73 24.45
CA VAL A 51 -11.12 10.72 24.84
C VAL A 51 -11.82 11.05 26.17
N HIS A 52 -11.06 11.41 27.22
CA HIS A 52 -11.60 11.72 28.55
C HIS A 52 -12.41 13.03 28.69
N GLU A 53 -12.36 13.93 27.69
CA GLU A 53 -13.20 15.14 27.60
C GLU A 53 -14.50 14.86 26.82
N ILE A 54 -14.50 13.77 26.04
CA ILE A 54 -15.63 13.34 25.21
C ILE A 54 -16.48 12.32 25.97
N ILE A 55 -15.86 11.47 26.78
CA ILE A 55 -16.50 10.29 27.38
C ILE A 55 -16.18 10.24 28.88
N ASP A 56 -17.21 10.25 29.72
CA ASP A 56 -17.08 10.29 31.19
C ASP A 56 -16.38 9.05 31.77
N LYS A 57 -16.64 7.87 31.18
CA LYS A 57 -16.11 6.57 31.64
C LYS A 57 -15.57 5.77 30.46
N PRO A 58 -14.44 6.21 29.86
CA PRO A 58 -13.94 5.61 28.63
C PRO A 58 -13.40 4.21 28.89
N THR A 59 -13.83 3.27 28.06
CA THR A 59 -13.35 1.90 28.00
C THR A 59 -12.88 1.62 26.58
N PHE A 60 -11.78 0.87 26.42
CA PHE A 60 -11.30 0.53 25.09
C PHE A 60 -12.19 -0.56 24.47
N LEU A 61 -12.10 -1.77 25.03
CA LEU A 61 -12.89 -2.95 24.72
C LEU A 61 -13.50 -3.49 26.02
N ALA A 62 -14.68 -3.00 26.44
CA ALA A 62 -15.37 -3.63 27.58
C ALA A 62 -15.94 -5.00 27.18
N ASP A 63 -15.68 -6.00 28.01
CA ASP A 63 -15.97 -7.44 27.88
C ASP A 63 -15.33 -8.15 26.66
N GLY A 64 -14.30 -8.96 26.92
CA GLY A 64 -13.76 -9.95 25.98
C GLY A 64 -12.24 -9.92 25.77
N VAL A 65 -11.61 -8.76 25.88
CA VAL A 65 -10.14 -8.60 25.90
C VAL A 65 -9.79 -7.90 27.20
N SER A 66 -8.92 -8.50 28.02
CA SER A 66 -8.65 -7.96 29.35
C SER A 66 -7.57 -6.90 29.27
N ALA A 67 -7.70 -5.83 30.04
CA ALA A 67 -6.56 -4.95 30.31
C ALA A 67 -5.39 -5.70 31.00
N ALA A 68 -5.63 -6.92 31.52
CA ALA A 68 -4.61 -7.82 32.02
C ALA A 68 -3.71 -8.45 30.92
N ASP A 69 -4.07 -8.34 29.64
CA ASP A 69 -3.21 -8.75 28.53
C ASP A 69 -2.01 -7.78 28.35
N VAL A 70 -2.07 -6.60 28.97
CA VAL A 70 -0.90 -5.74 29.21
C VAL A 70 -0.21 -6.16 30.50
N LYS A 71 0.80 -7.04 30.41
CA LYS A 71 1.64 -7.40 31.57
C LYS A 71 2.52 -6.23 32.01
N GLN A 72 2.00 -5.49 32.98
CA GLN A 72 2.77 -4.56 33.81
C GLN A 72 3.95 -5.27 34.48
N GLY A 73 5.14 -4.64 34.46
CA GLY A 73 6.29 -5.09 35.24
C GLY A 73 6.08 -4.91 36.75
N SER A 74 7.08 -5.24 37.56
CA SER A 74 7.02 -5.22 39.04
C SER A 74 6.88 -3.84 39.70
N LEU A 75 6.62 -2.77 38.95
CA LEU A 75 6.38 -1.42 39.45
C LEU A 75 4.88 -1.05 39.34
N GLY A 76 4.27 -0.56 40.42
CA GLY A 76 2.83 -0.27 40.54
C GLY A 76 2.31 0.93 39.72
N ASN A 77 2.26 0.83 38.39
CA ASN A 77 2.00 1.96 37.49
C ASN A 77 0.88 1.75 36.43
N CYS A 78 -0.07 0.82 36.62
CA CYS A 78 -1.26 0.71 35.76
C CYS A 78 -2.03 2.05 35.58
N TRP A 79 -2.11 2.85 36.65
CA TRP A 79 -2.69 4.19 36.65
C TRP A 79 -1.92 5.20 35.78
N PHE A 80 -0.65 4.93 35.48
CA PHE A 80 0.19 5.76 34.62
C PHE A 80 -0.10 5.44 33.14
N VAL A 81 -0.01 4.17 32.72
CA VAL A 81 -0.20 3.76 31.32
C VAL A 81 -1.57 4.23 30.77
N ALA A 82 -2.65 4.03 31.53
CA ALA A 82 -3.98 4.49 31.13
C ALA A 82 -4.18 6.03 31.14
N ARG A 83 -3.31 6.80 31.83
CA ARG A 83 -3.38 8.27 31.89
C ARG A 83 -2.52 9.00 30.86
N ILE A 84 -1.58 8.33 30.18
CA ILE A 84 -0.70 8.99 29.20
C ILE A 84 -1.43 9.23 27.86
N GLY A 85 -2.43 8.38 27.53
CA GLY A 85 -3.23 8.52 26.32
C GLY A 85 -2.48 8.12 25.03
N ILE A 86 -1.71 7.03 25.10
CA ILE A 86 -1.00 6.41 23.97
C ILE A 86 -1.73 5.12 23.61
N TYR A 87 -1.96 4.90 22.32
CA TYR A 87 -2.44 3.62 21.80
C TYR A 87 -1.53 3.16 20.66
N GLY A 88 -1.16 1.88 20.67
CA GLY A 88 -0.44 1.22 19.58
C GLY A 88 -1.36 0.23 18.89
N PHE A 89 -1.43 0.30 17.57
CA PHE A 89 -2.15 -0.63 16.70
C PHE A 89 -1.17 -1.31 15.75
N VAL A 90 -1.51 -2.51 15.31
CA VAL A 90 -0.67 -3.33 14.44
C VAL A 90 -1.45 -3.60 13.15
N PHE A 91 -0.83 -3.31 12.01
CA PHE A 91 -1.41 -3.48 10.68
C PHE A 91 -0.43 -4.24 9.78
N HIS A 92 -0.94 -5.02 8.83
CA HIS A 92 -0.17 -5.84 7.92
C HIS A 92 -0.10 -5.19 6.54
N ARG A 93 0.93 -4.37 6.32
CA ARG A 93 1.14 -3.63 5.07
C ARG A 93 2.17 -4.35 4.21
N ASP A 94 1.88 -4.54 2.93
CA ASP A 94 2.84 -5.07 1.94
C ASP A 94 3.55 -6.37 2.40
N GLY A 95 2.89 -7.22 3.19
CA GLY A 95 3.48 -8.46 3.72
C GLY A 95 4.33 -8.33 4.99
N GLU A 96 4.33 -7.18 5.66
CA GLU A 96 5.06 -6.93 6.91
C GLU A 96 4.13 -6.32 7.97
N TRP A 97 4.36 -6.65 9.24
CA TRP A 97 3.61 -6.07 10.35
C TRP A 97 4.22 -4.73 10.79
N MET A 98 3.46 -3.65 10.62
CA MET A 98 3.83 -2.30 11.06
C MET A 98 3.03 -1.86 12.29
N ILE A 99 3.66 -1.02 13.13
CA ILE A 99 3.03 -0.48 14.35
C ILE A 99 2.66 0.99 14.12
N SER A 100 1.39 1.34 14.29
CA SER A 100 0.88 2.71 14.28
C SER A 100 0.60 3.17 15.71
N ILE A 101 1.42 4.11 16.21
CA ILE A 101 1.25 4.71 17.55
C ILE A 101 0.55 6.06 17.41
N ILE A 102 -0.50 6.29 18.20
CA ILE A 102 -1.32 7.52 18.19
C ILE A 102 -1.61 8.05 19.60
N ASP A 103 -1.97 9.34 19.68
CA ASP A 103 -2.54 9.95 20.90
C ASP A 103 -4.07 9.80 21.03
N ASP A 104 -4.62 10.08 22.21
CA ASP A 104 -6.06 9.98 22.53
C ASP A 104 -6.94 11.14 22.02
N LYS A 105 -6.45 12.01 21.13
CA LYS A 105 -7.27 13.08 20.52
C LYS A 105 -8.17 12.55 19.41
N LEU A 106 -9.41 13.04 19.32
CA LEU A 106 -10.39 12.68 18.28
C LEU A 106 -11.12 13.93 17.73
N TYR A 107 -11.55 13.85 16.47
CA TYR A 107 -12.33 14.90 15.80
C TYR A 107 -13.83 14.87 16.17
N LEU A 108 -14.42 16.05 16.38
CA LEU A 108 -15.83 16.25 16.73
C LEU A 108 -16.64 16.96 15.63
N ARG A 109 -17.95 16.68 15.59
CA ARG A 109 -18.95 17.30 14.69
C ARG A 109 -19.29 18.74 15.07
N SER A 110 -19.19 19.05 16.36
CA SER A 110 -19.55 20.34 16.93
C SER A 110 -18.29 21.19 17.14
N PRO A 111 -18.36 22.52 16.98
CA PRO A 111 -17.24 23.39 17.30
C PRO A 111 -16.98 23.44 18.80
N ASP A 112 -15.89 24.11 19.20
CA ASP A 112 -15.67 24.44 20.61
C ASP A 112 -16.60 25.55 21.08
N TRP A 113 -16.87 25.63 22.39
CA TRP A 113 -17.72 26.67 22.98
C TRP A 113 -17.26 28.08 22.61
N ASP A 114 -15.96 28.36 22.64
CA ASP A 114 -15.40 29.67 22.29
C ASP A 114 -15.39 29.98 20.78
N SER A 115 -15.80 29.03 19.95
CA SER A 115 -15.92 29.23 18.50
C SER A 115 -17.31 29.75 18.11
N PRO A 116 -17.43 30.68 17.14
CA PRO A 116 -18.72 31.15 16.65
C PRO A 116 -19.59 29.98 16.15
N SER A 117 -20.75 29.77 16.77
CA SER A 117 -21.66 28.70 16.38
C SER A 117 -23.13 29.04 16.67
N VAL A 118 -24.02 28.56 15.79
CA VAL A 118 -25.47 28.73 15.95
C VAL A 118 -25.96 28.01 17.22
N GLN A 119 -25.38 26.85 17.54
CA GLN A 119 -25.67 26.09 18.76
C GLN A 119 -25.40 26.91 20.03
N ARG A 120 -24.27 27.62 20.08
CA ARG A 120 -23.95 28.52 21.20
C ARG A 120 -24.94 29.68 21.27
N HIS A 121 -25.18 30.37 20.16
CA HIS A 121 -26.09 31.51 20.16
C HIS A 121 -27.52 31.14 20.58
N LEU A 122 -28.01 29.96 20.21
CA LEU A 122 -29.31 29.45 20.64
C LEU A 122 -29.35 29.08 22.14
N LEU A 123 -28.24 28.56 22.70
CA LEU A 123 -28.15 28.30 24.15
C LEU A 123 -28.03 29.59 24.96
N GLU A 124 -27.26 30.58 24.49
CA GLU A 124 -27.14 31.91 25.12
C GLU A 124 -28.48 32.70 25.15
N GLN A 125 -29.44 32.36 24.29
CA GLN A 125 -30.81 32.89 24.34
C GLN A 125 -31.69 32.24 25.42
N ILE A 126 -31.24 31.15 26.05
CA ILE A 126 -31.94 30.48 27.14
C ILE A 126 -31.27 30.88 28.46
N ASP A 127 -32.07 31.45 29.36
CA ASP A 127 -31.60 31.88 30.68
C ASP A 127 -31.34 30.65 31.56
N ARG A 128 -30.06 30.27 31.72
CA ARG A 128 -29.56 29.17 32.55
C ARG A 128 -28.23 29.55 33.19
N GLU A 129 -27.96 29.00 34.37
CA GLU A 129 -26.79 29.32 35.17
C GLU A 129 -25.44 28.91 34.53
N ASP A 130 -25.42 27.86 33.70
CA ASP A 130 -24.20 27.38 33.02
C ASP A 130 -24.50 26.82 31.62
N ASN A 131 -24.55 27.73 30.63
CA ASN A 131 -24.74 27.40 29.23
C ASN A 131 -23.54 26.66 28.60
N GLU A 132 -22.33 26.78 29.17
CA GLU A 132 -21.14 26.12 28.61
C GLU A 132 -21.10 24.63 28.98
N THR A 133 -21.34 24.28 30.25
CA THR A 133 -21.41 22.88 30.67
C THR A 133 -22.54 22.15 29.95
N GLU A 134 -23.68 22.80 29.72
CA GLU A 134 -24.74 22.23 28.90
C GLU A 134 -24.35 22.06 27.43
N TYR A 135 -23.66 23.05 26.83
CA TYR A 135 -23.14 22.92 25.47
C TYR A 135 -22.22 21.70 25.35
N ARG A 136 -21.24 21.57 26.25
CA ARG A 136 -20.27 20.46 26.27
C ARG A 136 -21.01 19.13 26.38
N LYS A 137 -21.91 19.00 27.37
CA LYS A 137 -22.73 17.81 27.62
C LYS A 137 -23.64 17.42 26.43
N THR A 138 -24.15 18.40 25.69
CA THR A 138 -25.11 18.17 24.59
C THR A 138 -24.42 17.92 23.26
N TYR A 139 -23.31 18.60 22.98
CA TYR A 139 -22.72 18.69 21.64
C TYR A 139 -21.30 18.12 21.52
N GLN A 140 -20.58 17.97 22.64
CA GLN A 140 -19.20 17.44 22.67
C GLN A 140 -19.07 16.10 23.39
N THR A 141 -20.03 15.71 24.25
CA THR A 141 -19.99 14.45 25.01
C THR A 141 -20.64 13.24 24.29
N GLY A 142 -20.12 12.05 24.54
CA GLY A 142 -20.58 10.74 24.06
C GLY A 142 -20.15 10.41 22.63
N SER A 143 -20.07 9.12 22.28
CA SER A 143 -19.60 8.68 20.94
C SER A 143 -20.36 9.25 19.74
N GLN A 144 -21.54 9.85 19.93
CA GLN A 144 -22.30 10.51 18.85
C GLN A 144 -21.69 11.87 18.44
N SER A 145 -20.95 12.55 19.33
CA SER A 145 -20.29 13.84 19.04
C SER A 145 -19.10 13.71 18.10
N LEU A 146 -18.49 12.52 18.01
CA LEU A 146 -17.36 12.20 17.13
C LEU A 146 -17.71 12.38 15.66
N PHE A 147 -16.79 12.93 14.87
CA PHE A 147 -16.99 13.22 13.45
C PHE A 147 -16.96 11.98 12.55
N PHE A 148 -15.94 11.13 12.74
CA PHE A 148 -15.70 9.91 11.97
C PHE A 148 -16.41 8.70 12.61
N ALA A 149 -15.77 7.52 12.66
CA ALA A 149 -16.38 6.30 13.17
C ALA A 149 -16.75 6.42 14.67
N GLN A 150 -17.74 5.62 15.06
CA GLN A 150 -18.39 5.71 16.35
C GLN A 150 -18.63 4.31 16.92
N CYS A 151 -18.53 4.16 18.23
CA CYS A 151 -19.04 2.98 18.90
C CYS A 151 -20.55 3.13 19.16
N ARG A 152 -21.29 2.01 19.10
CA ARG A 152 -22.70 1.96 19.53
C ARG A 152 -22.83 2.30 21.01
N ASP A 153 -21.96 1.70 21.83
CA ASP A 153 -21.81 2.04 23.24
C ASP A 153 -21.05 3.36 23.34
N GLN A 154 -21.64 4.35 24.00
CA GLN A 154 -21.07 5.69 24.15
C GLN A 154 -19.76 5.69 24.96
N ASN A 155 -19.52 4.64 25.75
CA ASN A 155 -18.33 4.49 26.58
C ASN A 155 -17.19 3.70 25.91
N LYS A 156 -17.39 3.12 24.72
CA LYS A 156 -16.35 2.36 24.01
C LYS A 156 -15.58 3.24 23.02
N THR A 157 -14.27 3.03 22.93
CA THR A 157 -13.37 3.91 22.15
C THR A 157 -12.50 3.20 21.11
N TRP A 158 -12.51 1.87 21.06
CA TRP A 158 -11.62 1.13 20.15
C TRP A 158 -11.82 1.47 18.67
N VAL A 159 -13.08 1.66 18.20
CA VAL A 159 -13.35 1.94 16.78
C VAL A 159 -12.77 3.30 16.33
N PRO A 160 -13.07 4.45 16.96
CA PRO A 160 -12.51 5.73 16.53
C PRO A 160 -10.98 5.82 16.69
N LEU A 161 -10.40 5.10 17.66
CA LEU A 161 -8.95 5.03 17.83
C LEU A 161 -8.29 4.14 16.75
N LEU A 162 -8.90 2.99 16.42
CA LEU A 162 -8.45 2.11 15.34
C LEU A 162 -8.50 2.84 13.99
N GLU A 163 -9.61 3.49 13.67
CA GLU A 163 -9.77 4.28 12.44
C GLU A 163 -8.73 5.41 12.35
N LYS A 164 -8.42 6.09 13.47
CA LYS A 164 -7.36 7.10 13.51
C LYS A 164 -5.98 6.50 13.24
N ALA A 165 -5.65 5.36 13.86
CA ALA A 165 -4.38 4.69 13.66
C ALA A 165 -4.23 4.14 12.23
N TYR A 166 -5.34 3.70 11.64
CA TYR A 166 -5.43 3.26 10.25
C TYR A 166 -5.28 4.44 9.27
N ALA A 167 -5.94 5.57 9.54
CA ALA A 167 -5.75 6.82 8.80
C ALA A 167 -4.31 7.32 8.87
N LYS A 168 -3.63 7.18 10.03
CA LYS A 168 -2.19 7.47 10.15
C LYS A 168 -1.34 6.52 9.30
N ALA A 169 -1.63 5.22 9.33
CA ALA A 169 -0.90 4.23 8.52
C ALA A 169 -1.06 4.49 7.00
N HIS A 170 -2.27 4.86 6.57
CA HIS A 170 -2.64 5.28 5.22
C HIS A 170 -2.33 6.76 4.89
N GLY A 171 -1.69 7.50 5.80
CA GLY A 171 -1.22 8.89 5.60
C GLY A 171 -2.23 10.01 5.88
N ASP A 172 -3.55 9.80 5.69
CA ASP A 172 -4.63 10.69 6.11
C ASP A 172 -6.03 10.04 6.10
N TYR A 173 -7.02 10.73 6.68
CA TYR A 173 -8.42 10.28 6.69
C TYR A 173 -9.09 10.25 5.30
N ALA A 174 -8.62 11.01 4.30
CA ALA A 174 -9.20 10.98 2.96
C ALA A 174 -8.74 9.77 2.14
N ALA A 175 -7.54 9.23 2.42
CA ALA A 175 -7.06 7.97 1.85
C ALA A 175 -8.00 6.78 2.15
N LEU A 176 -8.65 6.77 3.32
CA LEU A 176 -9.61 5.72 3.71
C LEU A 176 -10.91 5.71 2.90
N GLN A 177 -11.14 6.70 2.02
CA GLN A 177 -12.44 6.89 1.39
C GLN A 177 -12.62 6.06 0.10
N GLY A 178 -13.23 4.88 0.25
CA GLY A 178 -13.73 4.08 -0.88
C GLY A 178 -12.88 2.88 -1.27
N GLY A 179 -12.09 2.35 -0.33
CA GLY A 179 -11.42 1.06 -0.49
C GLY A 179 -12.37 -0.14 -0.37
N TRP A 180 -11.82 -1.33 -0.61
CA TRP A 180 -12.53 -2.61 -0.59
C TRP A 180 -12.54 -3.25 0.80
N ILE A 181 -13.48 -4.16 1.07
CA ILE A 181 -13.53 -4.85 2.37
C ILE A 181 -12.35 -5.83 2.45
N GLY A 182 -12.03 -6.47 1.32
CA GLY A 182 -10.86 -7.35 1.16
C GLY A 182 -9.54 -6.71 1.61
N GLU A 183 -9.20 -5.55 1.05
CA GLU A 183 -7.98 -4.78 1.39
C GLU A 183 -7.90 -4.52 2.90
N GLY A 184 -8.98 -3.97 3.49
CA GLY A 184 -9.03 -3.69 4.92
C GLY A 184 -8.99 -4.94 5.81
N LEU A 185 -9.43 -6.10 5.32
CA LEU A 185 -9.31 -7.38 6.04
C LEU A 185 -7.89 -7.95 5.93
N GLU A 186 -7.18 -7.78 4.82
CA GLU A 186 -5.76 -8.14 4.71
C GLU A 186 -4.90 -7.29 5.65
N ASP A 187 -5.08 -5.97 5.63
CA ASP A 187 -4.38 -5.01 6.50
C ASP A 187 -4.60 -5.29 8.00
N LEU A 188 -5.77 -5.82 8.39
CA LEU A 188 -6.10 -6.13 9.79
C LEU A 188 -5.69 -7.53 10.24
N THR A 189 -5.47 -8.49 9.32
CA THR A 189 -5.31 -9.92 9.66
C THR A 189 -4.06 -10.60 9.10
N GLY A 190 -3.38 -10.02 8.11
CA GLY A 190 -2.36 -10.72 7.32
C GLY A 190 -2.90 -11.91 6.50
N GLY A 191 -4.23 -12.00 6.38
CA GLY A 191 -4.93 -12.95 5.51
C GLY A 191 -4.69 -12.69 4.03
N VAL A 192 -5.40 -13.44 3.19
CA VAL A 192 -5.44 -13.19 1.73
C VAL A 192 -6.88 -13.23 1.26
N THR A 193 -7.31 -12.19 0.57
CA THR A 193 -8.63 -12.06 -0.03
C THR A 193 -8.65 -12.63 -1.44
N THR A 194 -9.75 -13.30 -1.76
CA THR A 194 -10.15 -13.60 -3.12
C THR A 194 -11.45 -12.86 -3.39
N GLU A 195 -11.44 -11.96 -4.38
CA GLU A 195 -12.65 -11.35 -4.91
C GLU A 195 -13.43 -12.42 -5.70
N LEU A 196 -14.66 -12.70 -5.29
CA LEU A 196 -15.53 -13.67 -5.95
C LEU A 196 -16.77 -12.95 -6.48
N LEU A 197 -16.95 -12.98 -7.80
CA LEU A 197 -18.25 -12.68 -8.38
C LEU A 197 -19.18 -13.86 -8.13
N THR A 198 -20.39 -13.55 -7.69
CA THR A 198 -21.38 -14.57 -7.30
C THR A 198 -21.89 -15.39 -8.51
N SER A 199 -21.71 -14.88 -9.73
CA SER A 199 -21.93 -15.58 -11.00
C SER A 199 -20.90 -16.68 -11.29
N ASP A 200 -19.72 -16.60 -10.68
CA ASP A 200 -18.54 -17.38 -11.07
C ASP A 200 -18.35 -18.58 -10.11
N ILE A 201 -19.21 -18.69 -9.10
CA ILE A 201 -19.29 -19.81 -8.15
C ILE A 201 -19.99 -20.98 -8.84
N LEU A 202 -19.20 -21.91 -9.39
CA LEU A 202 -19.69 -23.08 -10.11
C LEU A 202 -20.47 -24.06 -9.22
N ASP A 203 -19.88 -24.46 -8.08
CA ASP A 203 -20.52 -25.33 -7.10
C ASP A 203 -20.91 -24.54 -5.84
N THR A 204 -22.22 -24.25 -5.75
CA THR A 204 -22.78 -23.52 -4.61
C THR A 204 -22.95 -24.40 -3.35
N ASP A 205 -22.98 -25.72 -3.48
CA ASP A 205 -23.05 -26.64 -2.34
C ASP A 205 -21.66 -26.83 -1.70
N GLU A 206 -20.62 -26.90 -2.52
CA GLU A 206 -19.23 -26.92 -2.06
C GLU A 206 -18.86 -25.59 -1.39
N PHE A 207 -19.14 -24.44 -2.02
CA PHE A 207 -18.86 -23.11 -1.43
C PHE A 207 -19.56 -22.91 -0.08
N TRP A 208 -20.78 -23.44 0.08
CA TRP A 208 -21.47 -23.46 1.37
C TRP A 208 -20.69 -24.26 2.43
N THR A 209 -20.35 -25.50 2.08
CA THR A 209 -19.85 -26.51 3.01
C THR A 209 -18.38 -26.28 3.40
N ASN A 210 -17.54 -25.96 2.42
CA ASN A 210 -16.10 -25.83 2.59
C ASN A 210 -15.67 -24.42 3.01
N GLU A 211 -16.47 -23.38 2.74
CA GLU A 211 -16.07 -21.99 2.97
C GLU A 211 -17.05 -21.22 3.87
N ILE A 212 -18.33 -21.07 3.49
CA ILE A 212 -19.29 -20.23 4.23
C ILE A 212 -19.55 -20.73 5.66
N LEU A 213 -19.70 -22.05 5.89
CA LEU A 213 -19.83 -22.63 7.24
C LEU A 213 -18.58 -22.45 8.13
N LYS A 214 -17.46 -22.02 7.56
CA LYS A 214 -16.20 -21.73 8.25
C LYS A 214 -15.96 -20.23 8.48
N VAL A 215 -16.99 -19.41 8.33
CA VAL A 215 -16.96 -17.98 8.70
C VAL A 215 -16.49 -17.79 10.16
N ASN A 216 -15.62 -16.81 10.37
CA ASN A 216 -14.94 -16.53 11.66
C ASN A 216 -14.10 -17.71 12.21
N LYS A 217 -13.68 -18.66 11.36
CA LYS A 217 -12.79 -19.78 11.73
C LYS A 217 -11.62 -19.94 10.75
N GLU A 218 -11.92 -20.13 9.47
CA GLU A 218 -10.93 -20.17 8.38
C GLU A 218 -11.07 -18.97 7.43
N PHE A 219 -12.27 -18.39 7.34
CA PHE A 219 -12.59 -17.30 6.40
C PHE A 219 -13.34 -16.16 7.07
N LEU A 220 -13.15 -14.96 6.53
CA LEU A 220 -14.01 -13.79 6.73
C LEU A 220 -14.65 -13.43 5.38
N PHE A 221 -15.88 -12.93 5.43
CA PHE A 221 -16.65 -12.60 4.21
C PHE A 221 -17.18 -11.17 4.25
N GLY A 222 -16.63 -10.32 3.40
CA GLY A 222 -17.25 -9.08 2.96
C GLY A 222 -18.23 -9.36 1.81
N CYS A 223 -19.35 -8.66 1.75
CA CYS A 223 -20.34 -8.81 0.68
C CYS A 223 -20.87 -7.45 0.25
N SER A 224 -21.01 -7.24 -1.06
CA SER A 224 -21.56 -6.00 -1.62
C SER A 224 -22.43 -6.26 -2.86
N THR A 225 -23.18 -5.23 -3.26
CA THR A 225 -24.18 -5.31 -4.34
C THR A 225 -24.25 -4.00 -5.11
N GLY A 226 -24.64 -4.04 -6.39
CA GLY A 226 -24.77 -2.85 -7.23
C GLY A 226 -23.47 -2.30 -7.80
N ILE A 227 -22.39 -3.07 -7.79
CA ILE A 227 -21.12 -2.72 -8.44
C ILE A 227 -21.26 -2.77 -9.97
N LEU A 228 -21.88 -3.83 -10.48
CA LEU A 228 -21.99 -4.11 -11.92
C LEU A 228 -23.29 -3.60 -12.56
N GLY A 229 -24.08 -2.76 -11.87
CA GLY A 229 -25.40 -2.35 -12.37
C GLY A 229 -26.02 -1.12 -11.69
N SER A 230 -26.36 -0.13 -12.51
CA SER A 230 -26.98 1.13 -12.11
C SER A 230 -28.45 0.96 -11.69
N GLY A 231 -28.70 0.87 -10.38
CA GLY A 231 -29.97 1.26 -9.73
C GLY A 231 -31.26 0.48 -10.03
N PHE A 232 -31.36 -0.34 -11.07
CA PHE A 232 -32.61 -1.04 -11.44
C PHE A 232 -32.89 -2.28 -10.56
N GLY A 233 -34.16 -2.47 -10.19
CA GLY A 233 -34.66 -3.63 -9.43
C GLY A 233 -34.73 -3.46 -7.90
N THR A 234 -35.53 -4.28 -7.24
CA THR A 234 -35.61 -4.28 -5.77
C THR A 234 -34.46 -5.09 -5.16
N ARG A 235 -33.70 -4.43 -4.28
CA ARG A 235 -32.68 -5.05 -3.43
C ARG A 235 -33.22 -5.44 -2.04
N ASP A 236 -34.54 -5.42 -1.89
CA ASP A 236 -35.32 -5.83 -0.70
C ASP A 236 -34.73 -5.27 0.60
N GLY A 237 -34.47 -3.95 0.60
CA GLY A 237 -33.91 -3.20 1.72
C GLY A 237 -32.39 -2.94 1.63
N ASN A 238 -31.63 -3.79 0.95
CA ASN A 238 -30.17 -3.64 0.84
C ASN A 238 -29.79 -2.42 -0.02
N THR A 239 -28.87 -1.60 0.48
CA THR A 239 -28.25 -0.51 -0.27
C THR A 239 -27.07 -1.04 -1.11
N GLY A 240 -27.00 -0.62 -2.37
CA GLY A 240 -25.86 -0.92 -3.25
C GLY A 240 -24.73 0.10 -3.12
N GLY A 241 -23.51 -0.30 -3.52
CA GLY A 241 -22.30 0.48 -3.23
C GLY A 241 -21.99 0.57 -1.73
N HIS A 242 -22.44 -0.43 -0.95
CA HIS A 242 -22.26 -0.50 0.50
C HIS A 242 -21.77 -1.88 0.94
N ALA A 243 -20.98 -1.89 2.02
CA ALA A 243 -20.34 -3.07 2.58
C ALA A 243 -21.22 -3.75 3.64
N TYR A 244 -21.31 -5.07 3.57
CA TYR A 244 -21.93 -5.93 4.58
C TYR A 244 -20.95 -7.03 4.96
N VAL A 245 -21.06 -7.56 6.17
CA VAL A 245 -20.17 -8.60 6.68
C VAL A 245 -20.99 -9.82 7.11
N VAL A 246 -20.58 -11.02 6.70
CA VAL A 246 -21.15 -12.27 7.22
C VAL A 246 -20.55 -12.54 8.60
N ILE A 247 -21.38 -12.71 9.62
CA ILE A 247 -20.98 -12.89 11.02
C ILE A 247 -21.45 -14.21 11.65
N ASP A 248 -22.18 -15.03 10.90
CA ASP A 248 -22.58 -16.41 11.26
C ASP A 248 -23.12 -17.11 10.01
N ALA A 249 -23.03 -18.43 9.95
CA ALA A 249 -23.63 -19.25 8.91
C ALA A 249 -24.10 -20.57 9.51
N ARG A 250 -25.35 -20.94 9.27
CA ARG A 250 -25.99 -22.11 9.89
C ARG A 250 -26.94 -22.80 8.94
N GLU A 251 -27.07 -24.11 9.13
CA GLU A 251 -28.11 -24.92 8.53
C GLU A 251 -29.08 -25.32 9.64
N ILE A 252 -30.37 -24.99 9.48
CA ILE A 252 -31.40 -25.34 10.46
C ILE A 252 -32.02 -26.71 10.13
N PRO A 253 -32.64 -27.43 11.09
CA PRO A 253 -33.13 -28.80 10.90
C PRO A 253 -34.11 -29.02 9.72
N ALA A 254 -34.72 -27.95 9.21
CA ALA A 254 -35.53 -27.97 7.99
C ALA A 254 -34.71 -28.05 6.67
N GLY A 255 -33.39 -28.24 6.73
CA GLY A 255 -32.49 -28.23 5.56
C GLY A 255 -32.26 -26.84 4.97
N GLN A 256 -32.70 -25.77 5.66
CA GLN A 256 -32.56 -24.40 5.17
C GLN A 256 -31.23 -23.82 5.63
N ARG A 257 -30.45 -23.35 4.65
CA ARG A 257 -29.17 -22.67 4.83
C ARG A 257 -29.38 -21.16 4.99
N LEU A 258 -28.86 -20.61 6.09
CA LEU A 258 -29.04 -19.22 6.51
C LEU A 258 -27.70 -18.58 6.87
N THR A 259 -27.52 -17.33 6.46
CA THR A 259 -26.36 -16.51 6.82
C THR A 259 -26.81 -15.30 7.63
N ARG A 260 -26.04 -14.94 8.66
CA ARG A 260 -26.28 -13.77 9.48
C ARG A 260 -25.36 -12.65 9.04
N PHE A 261 -25.95 -11.54 8.62
CA PHE A 261 -25.26 -10.37 8.10
C PHE A 261 -25.23 -9.26 9.15
N ARG A 262 -24.19 -8.44 9.07
CA ARG A 262 -24.09 -7.15 9.76
C ARG A 262 -23.90 -6.02 8.75
N ASN A 263 -24.76 -5.02 8.84
CA ASN A 263 -24.62 -3.73 8.17
C ASN A 263 -23.83 -2.78 9.13
N PRO A 264 -22.66 -2.25 8.75
CA PRO A 264 -21.84 -1.41 9.62
C PRO A 264 -22.48 -0.08 10.05
N TRP A 265 -23.49 0.44 9.35
CA TRP A 265 -24.05 1.77 9.63
C TRP A 265 -24.75 1.89 10.99
N GLY A 266 -25.22 0.80 11.60
CA GLY A 266 -25.85 0.79 12.93
C GLY A 266 -27.13 1.65 13.08
N LYS A 267 -27.68 2.20 11.99
CA LYS A 267 -28.78 3.18 12.00
C LYS A 267 -30.11 2.56 11.57
N GLY A 268 -30.72 1.82 12.50
CA GLY A 268 -32.08 1.30 12.37
C GLY A 268 -32.29 0.35 11.18
N LYS A 269 -33.47 0.39 10.56
CA LYS A 269 -33.85 -0.49 9.43
C LYS A 269 -33.25 -0.09 8.07
N LYS A 270 -32.58 1.06 7.95
CA LYS A 270 -32.12 1.58 6.65
C LYS A 270 -30.92 0.78 6.14
N GLY A 271 -31.06 0.19 4.96
CA GLY A 271 -30.03 -0.64 4.34
C GLY A 271 -30.03 -2.10 4.80
N ASN A 272 -30.90 -2.50 5.74
CA ASN A 272 -31.01 -3.90 6.17
C ASN A 272 -31.96 -4.66 5.25
N TRP A 273 -31.74 -5.98 5.16
CA TRP A 273 -32.63 -6.92 4.45
C TRP A 273 -34.06 -6.91 5.00
N GLN A 274 -35.03 -6.98 4.09
CA GLN A 274 -36.48 -6.98 4.34
C GLN A 274 -37.21 -8.12 3.60
N GLY A 275 -36.46 -9.07 3.02
CA GLY A 275 -37.00 -10.27 2.37
C GLY A 275 -37.25 -11.42 3.37
N ALA A 276 -37.31 -12.65 2.85
CA ALA A 276 -37.45 -13.85 3.66
C ALA A 276 -36.35 -13.95 4.73
N TRP A 277 -36.70 -14.42 5.94
CA TRP A 277 -35.84 -14.51 7.12
C TRP A 277 -35.43 -13.17 7.77
N SER A 278 -35.94 -12.03 7.30
CA SER A 278 -35.80 -10.73 7.98
C SER A 278 -36.75 -10.57 9.19
N ASP A 279 -36.51 -9.55 10.01
CA ASP A 279 -37.34 -9.16 11.15
C ASP A 279 -38.79 -8.85 10.74
N GLY A 280 -39.70 -9.77 11.05
CA GLY A 280 -41.13 -9.68 10.71
C GLY A 280 -41.52 -10.37 9.39
N SER A 281 -40.61 -11.12 8.77
CA SER A 281 -40.92 -12.04 7.68
C SER A 281 -41.76 -13.24 8.16
N LYS A 282 -42.50 -13.90 7.26
CA LYS A 282 -43.33 -15.07 7.61
C LYS A 282 -42.47 -16.32 7.81
N GLU A 283 -41.32 -16.32 7.16
CA GLU A 283 -40.33 -17.38 7.10
C GLU A 283 -39.49 -17.46 8.39
N LEU A 284 -39.58 -16.47 9.28
CA LEU A 284 -38.96 -16.47 10.61
C LEU A 284 -40.02 -16.72 11.71
N PRO A 285 -40.50 -17.96 11.90
CA PRO A 285 -41.46 -18.31 12.96
C PRO A 285 -40.84 -18.11 14.35
N PRO A 286 -41.66 -17.88 15.41
CA PRO A 286 -41.17 -17.42 16.72
C PRO A 286 -40.27 -18.40 17.48
N GLU A 287 -40.19 -19.66 17.07
CA GLU A 287 -39.37 -20.70 17.72
C GLU A 287 -37.88 -20.64 17.29
N ILE A 288 -37.62 -20.35 16.01
CA ILE A 288 -36.28 -20.36 15.40
C ILE A 288 -35.34 -19.25 15.92
N PRO A 289 -35.79 -18.01 16.24
CA PRO A 289 -34.94 -16.97 16.81
C PRO A 289 -34.16 -17.38 18.06
N LEU A 290 -34.69 -18.31 18.87
CA LEU A 290 -33.99 -18.82 20.04
C LEU A 290 -32.78 -19.69 19.64
N GLU A 291 -32.96 -20.60 18.67
CA GLU A 291 -31.89 -21.44 18.11
C GLU A 291 -30.81 -20.61 17.40
N LEU A 292 -31.23 -19.59 16.64
CA LEU A 292 -30.34 -18.66 15.94
C LEU A 292 -29.67 -17.64 16.88
N ASN A 293 -30.03 -17.59 18.16
CA ASN A 293 -29.64 -16.55 19.12
C ASN A 293 -29.85 -15.14 18.52
N HIS A 294 -31.00 -14.96 17.87
CA HIS A 294 -31.37 -13.73 17.17
C HIS A 294 -32.13 -12.79 18.09
N LYS A 295 -31.81 -11.50 18.03
CA LYS A 295 -32.47 -10.45 18.80
C LYS A 295 -33.21 -9.53 17.83
N PHE A 296 -34.54 -9.62 17.85
CA PHE A 296 -35.40 -8.73 17.06
C PHE A 296 -35.09 -7.26 17.35
N GLY A 297 -35.05 -6.45 16.29
CA GLY A 297 -34.72 -5.03 16.38
C GLY A 297 -33.26 -4.74 16.75
N SER A 298 -32.37 -5.74 16.78
CA SER A 298 -30.94 -5.49 17.04
C SER A 298 -30.30 -4.74 15.88
N ASP A 299 -29.72 -3.58 16.20
CA ASP A 299 -29.27 -2.58 15.23
C ASP A 299 -28.38 -3.19 14.14
N SER A 300 -28.92 -3.25 12.94
CA SER A 300 -28.20 -3.62 11.71
C SER A 300 -27.63 -5.04 11.66
N VAL A 301 -28.23 -6.00 12.39
CA VAL A 301 -27.99 -7.44 12.20
C VAL A 301 -29.25 -8.12 11.67
N PHE A 302 -29.12 -8.99 10.68
CA PHE A 302 -30.25 -9.70 10.05
C PHE A 302 -29.84 -11.07 9.51
N TRP A 303 -30.81 -11.95 9.31
CA TRP A 303 -30.61 -13.23 8.62
C TRP A 303 -31.12 -13.14 7.18
N ILE A 304 -30.44 -13.86 6.27
CA ILE A 304 -30.80 -14.00 4.86
C ILE A 304 -30.55 -15.45 4.43
N SER A 305 -31.40 -15.98 3.54
CA SER A 305 -31.20 -17.32 3.00
C SER A 305 -29.94 -17.36 2.14
N TYR A 306 -29.23 -18.48 2.13
CA TYR A 306 -28.04 -18.65 1.28
C TYR A 306 -28.38 -18.44 -0.22
N LYS A 307 -29.57 -18.86 -0.65
CA LYS A 307 -30.07 -18.62 -2.01
C LYS A 307 -30.29 -17.14 -2.32
N ASP A 308 -30.76 -16.36 -1.36
CA ASP A 308 -30.93 -14.91 -1.53
C ASP A 308 -29.60 -14.16 -1.42
N LEU A 309 -28.64 -14.63 -0.62
CA LEU A 309 -27.24 -14.17 -0.65
C LEU A 309 -26.72 -14.26 -2.09
N LEU A 310 -26.76 -15.47 -2.67
CA LEU A 310 -26.26 -15.72 -4.03
C LEU A 310 -27.00 -14.94 -5.13
N ARG A 311 -28.24 -14.48 -4.85
CA ARG A 311 -29.07 -13.77 -5.83
C ARG A 311 -28.98 -12.24 -5.72
N LYS A 312 -28.66 -11.71 -4.54
CA LYS A 312 -28.79 -10.28 -4.22
C LYS A 312 -27.44 -9.60 -4.00
N TYR A 313 -26.43 -10.34 -3.57
CA TYR A 313 -25.04 -9.90 -3.55
C TYR A 313 -24.38 -10.34 -4.86
N GLN A 314 -23.47 -9.50 -5.37
CA GLN A 314 -22.80 -9.72 -6.66
C GLN A 314 -21.30 -9.95 -6.48
N HIS A 315 -20.75 -9.47 -5.37
CA HIS A 315 -19.34 -9.47 -5.04
C HIS A 315 -19.17 -9.93 -3.60
N ILE A 316 -18.25 -10.87 -3.40
CA ILE A 316 -17.92 -11.47 -2.11
C ILE A 316 -16.40 -11.39 -1.94
N ASP A 317 -15.96 -10.63 -0.95
CA ASP A 317 -14.57 -10.59 -0.50
C ASP A 317 -14.35 -11.77 0.45
N ARG A 318 -13.73 -12.84 -0.02
CA ARG A 318 -13.39 -14.01 0.81
C ARG A 318 -11.95 -13.91 1.30
N THR A 319 -11.74 -13.46 2.53
CA THR A 319 -10.42 -13.41 3.17
C THR A 319 -10.13 -14.71 3.91
N ARG A 320 -9.09 -15.45 3.51
CA ARG A 320 -8.57 -16.62 4.23
C ARG A 320 -7.65 -16.19 5.36
N LEU A 321 -7.85 -16.76 6.54
CA LEU A 321 -7.02 -16.54 7.73
C LEU A 321 -5.90 -17.59 7.81
N PHE A 322 -4.72 -17.15 8.24
CA PHE A 322 -3.52 -18.01 8.41
C PHE A 322 -2.93 -17.91 9.82
N MET A 323 -2.94 -16.71 10.44
CA MET A 323 -2.28 -16.42 11.72
C MET A 323 -2.72 -17.34 12.87
N ASP A 324 -3.99 -17.73 12.90
CA ASP A 324 -4.57 -18.57 13.97
C ASP A 324 -4.23 -20.07 13.82
N ASN A 325 -3.56 -20.48 12.74
CA ASN A 325 -3.24 -21.88 12.46
C ASN A 325 -1.71 -22.08 12.32
N PRO A 326 -1.04 -22.69 13.33
CA PRO A 326 0.41 -22.81 13.39
C PRO A 326 1.00 -23.79 12.37
N ASP A 327 0.19 -24.49 11.57
CA ASP A 327 0.68 -25.35 10.49
C ASP A 327 1.25 -24.52 9.32
N TRP A 328 0.77 -23.29 9.11
CA TRP A 328 1.17 -22.50 7.95
C TRP A 328 2.53 -21.85 8.13
N ARG A 329 3.27 -21.80 7.03
CA ARG A 329 4.52 -21.05 6.83
C ARG A 329 4.27 -20.03 5.72
N ILE A 330 4.85 -18.84 5.88
CA ILE A 330 4.71 -17.72 4.95
C ILE A 330 6.13 -17.33 4.53
N SER A 331 6.36 -17.23 3.22
CA SER A 331 7.61 -16.69 2.68
C SER A 331 7.30 -15.62 1.65
N HIS A 332 8.05 -14.51 1.68
CA HIS A 332 7.81 -13.33 0.86
C HIS A 332 9.13 -12.77 0.31
N LYS A 333 9.14 -12.38 -0.96
CA LYS A 333 10.22 -11.62 -1.60
C LYS A 333 9.64 -10.48 -2.43
N TRP A 334 10.28 -9.31 -2.37
CA TRP A 334 10.01 -8.15 -3.22
C TRP A 334 11.15 -7.98 -4.22
N MET A 335 10.85 -7.48 -5.43
CA MET A 335 11.85 -7.05 -6.40
C MET A 335 11.32 -5.91 -7.26
N SER A 336 12.22 -5.12 -7.86
CA SER A 336 11.88 -4.19 -8.94
C SER A 336 11.92 -4.88 -10.29
N VAL A 337 10.97 -4.52 -11.15
CA VAL A 337 10.83 -4.96 -12.54
C VAL A 337 10.73 -3.71 -13.40
N GLU A 338 11.73 -3.46 -14.24
CA GLU A 338 11.60 -2.51 -15.36
C GLU A 338 10.58 -3.09 -16.34
N VAL A 339 9.46 -2.39 -16.53
CA VAL A 339 8.37 -2.90 -17.35
C VAL A 339 8.69 -2.58 -18.80
N SER A 340 8.91 -3.60 -19.63
CA SER A 340 9.08 -3.42 -21.08
C SER A 340 7.80 -2.88 -21.74
N TRP A 341 7.93 -2.00 -22.75
CA TRP A 341 6.79 -1.51 -23.57
C TRP A 341 5.97 -2.65 -24.16
N LYS A 342 6.66 -3.71 -24.61
CA LYS A 342 6.04 -4.99 -24.98
C LYS A 342 6.09 -5.90 -23.75
N ALA A 343 4.93 -6.37 -23.30
CA ALA A 343 4.84 -7.35 -22.23
C ALA A 343 5.70 -8.59 -22.52
N GLN A 344 6.55 -8.96 -21.57
CA GLN A 344 7.39 -10.16 -21.61
C GLN A 344 7.04 -11.07 -20.43
N ILE A 345 7.35 -12.36 -20.58
CA ILE A 345 7.25 -13.34 -19.49
C ILE A 345 8.68 -13.66 -19.07
N GLU A 346 9.02 -13.31 -17.84
CA GLU A 346 10.34 -13.54 -17.26
C GLU A 346 10.23 -14.51 -16.08
N GLN A 347 11.30 -15.26 -15.79
CA GLN A 347 11.36 -16.00 -14.52
C GLN A 347 11.85 -15.02 -13.44
N ASN A 348 11.10 -14.90 -12.35
CA ASN A 348 11.39 -13.90 -11.31
C ASN A 348 11.58 -14.53 -9.93
N PHE A 349 10.88 -15.64 -9.65
CA PHE A 349 10.99 -16.35 -8.38
C PHE A 349 11.14 -17.86 -8.59
N ARG A 350 11.65 -18.55 -7.56
CA ARG A 350 11.73 -20.00 -7.48
C ARG A 350 11.21 -20.44 -6.11
N ILE A 351 10.25 -21.36 -6.10
CA ILE A 351 9.66 -21.98 -4.89
C ILE A 351 10.27 -23.38 -4.74
N VAL A 352 10.64 -23.77 -3.53
CA VAL A 352 11.00 -25.16 -3.21
C VAL A 352 10.01 -25.71 -2.19
N LEU A 353 9.38 -26.84 -2.53
CA LEU A 353 8.46 -27.59 -1.68
C LEU A 353 9.03 -28.98 -1.42
N LYS A 354 9.38 -29.25 -0.15
CA LYS A 354 9.92 -30.51 0.35
C LYS A 354 8.81 -31.46 0.81
N LYS A 355 7.59 -30.95 1.04
CA LYS A 355 6.40 -31.74 1.40
C LYS A 355 5.15 -31.32 0.60
N GLU A 356 4.46 -32.32 0.07
CA GLU A 356 3.15 -32.15 -0.57
C GLU A 356 2.14 -31.59 0.44
N THR A 357 1.63 -30.40 0.16
CA THR A 357 0.78 -29.62 1.06
C THR A 357 -0.08 -28.64 0.26
N PRO A 358 -1.21 -28.15 0.81
CA PRO A 358 -1.94 -27.05 0.20
C PRO A 358 -1.06 -25.79 0.13
N VAL A 359 -0.97 -25.18 -1.05
CA VAL A 359 -0.21 -23.95 -1.29
C VAL A 359 -1.15 -22.85 -1.77
N LEU A 360 -0.95 -21.63 -1.26
CA LEU A 360 -1.57 -20.42 -1.79
C LEU A 360 -0.47 -19.43 -2.16
N MET A 361 -0.57 -18.82 -3.34
CA MET A 361 0.42 -17.92 -3.91
C MET A 361 -0.24 -16.57 -4.20
N VAL A 362 0.47 -15.48 -3.90
CA VAL A 362 0.01 -14.11 -4.14
C VAL A 362 1.13 -13.35 -4.85
N LEU A 363 0.80 -12.76 -6.00
CA LEU A 363 1.64 -11.76 -6.67
C LEU A 363 0.99 -10.38 -6.45
N SER A 364 1.70 -9.52 -5.72
CA SER A 364 1.27 -8.19 -5.30
C SER A 364 2.13 -7.10 -5.95
N GLN A 365 1.58 -5.89 -6.03
CA GLN A 365 2.33 -4.64 -6.17
C GLN A 365 2.22 -3.84 -4.87
N LEU A 366 2.97 -2.74 -4.74
CA LEU A 366 2.79 -1.79 -3.65
C LEU A 366 1.37 -1.20 -3.67
N ASP A 367 0.74 -1.07 -2.50
CA ASP A 367 -0.53 -0.37 -2.37
C ASP A 367 -0.33 1.16 -2.48
N ASP A 368 -1.01 1.74 -3.46
CA ASP A 368 -0.94 3.14 -3.84
C ASP A 368 -1.81 4.07 -2.94
N GLY A 369 -2.59 3.46 -2.02
CA GLY A 369 -3.29 4.07 -0.89
C GLY A 369 -2.33 4.82 0.03
N PHE A 370 -1.27 4.15 0.47
CA PHE A 370 -0.28 4.65 1.44
C PHE A 370 0.48 5.91 1.01
N PHE A 371 0.53 6.20 -0.29
CA PHE A 371 1.16 7.40 -0.86
C PHE A 371 0.21 8.13 -1.83
N THR A 372 -1.07 8.20 -1.47
CA THR A 372 -2.13 8.80 -2.30
C THR A 372 -1.78 10.23 -2.74
N GLY A 373 -1.54 10.37 -4.04
CA GLY A 373 -1.07 11.60 -4.67
C GLY A 373 0.22 11.41 -5.47
N LEU A 374 1.09 10.47 -5.10
CA LEU A 374 2.34 10.13 -5.82
C LEU A 374 2.26 8.79 -6.57
N ARG A 375 1.06 8.46 -7.07
CA ARG A 375 0.77 7.16 -7.73
C ARG A 375 1.30 7.08 -9.17
N GLY A 376 1.68 8.21 -9.76
CA GLY A 376 2.11 8.31 -11.16
C GLY A 376 0.98 8.16 -12.17
N GLN A 377 1.38 7.96 -13.44
CA GLN A 377 0.49 7.84 -14.60
C GLN A 377 0.35 6.40 -15.13
N ASP A 378 1.25 5.50 -14.74
CA ASP A 378 1.32 4.15 -15.29
C ASP A 378 0.44 3.20 -14.47
N LYS A 379 -0.56 2.58 -15.12
CA LYS A 379 -1.42 1.56 -14.50
C LYS A 379 -0.83 0.18 -14.75
N ILE A 380 -0.34 -0.46 -13.69
CA ILE A 380 0.25 -1.80 -13.77
C ILE A 380 -0.82 -2.90 -13.64
N ARG A 381 -0.64 -3.98 -14.41
CA ARG A 381 -1.37 -5.26 -14.32
C ARG A 381 -0.35 -6.38 -14.19
N LEU A 382 -0.58 -7.26 -13.21
CA LEU A 382 0.30 -8.39 -12.88
C LEU A 382 -0.35 -9.72 -13.29
N GLN A 383 0.47 -10.63 -13.81
CA GLN A 383 0.10 -12.03 -14.05
C GLN A 383 1.29 -12.93 -13.72
N PHE A 384 1.05 -14.19 -13.39
CA PHE A 384 2.10 -15.19 -13.28
C PHE A 384 1.67 -16.56 -13.79
N ARG A 385 2.66 -17.41 -14.05
CA ARG A 385 2.53 -18.83 -14.34
C ARG A 385 3.52 -19.61 -13.50
N LEU A 386 3.12 -20.81 -13.10
CA LEU A 386 3.99 -21.74 -12.40
C LEU A 386 4.41 -22.85 -13.36
N HIS A 387 5.70 -23.17 -13.36
CA HIS A 387 6.26 -24.29 -14.11
C HIS A 387 7.13 -25.11 -13.16
N GLU A 388 6.98 -26.43 -13.14
CA GLU A 388 7.92 -27.31 -12.46
C GLU A 388 9.24 -27.33 -13.23
N VAL A 389 10.39 -27.27 -12.54
CA VAL A 389 11.70 -27.14 -13.20
C VAL A 389 12.14 -28.44 -13.88
N ASP A 390 11.74 -29.59 -13.33
CA ASP A 390 12.23 -30.92 -13.74
C ASP A 390 11.17 -31.81 -14.43
N SER A 391 9.95 -31.31 -14.67
CA SER A 391 8.87 -32.06 -15.32
C SER A 391 8.59 -31.58 -16.75
N LEU A 392 8.39 -32.54 -17.66
CA LEU A 392 7.89 -32.32 -19.03
C LEU A 392 6.39 -32.62 -19.17
N GLU A 393 5.71 -33.05 -18.10
CA GLU A 393 4.30 -33.43 -18.10
C GLU A 393 3.45 -32.55 -17.17
N GLU A 394 2.17 -32.42 -17.52
CA GLU A 394 1.23 -31.52 -16.87
C GLU A 394 0.67 -32.04 -15.54
N HIS A 395 0.69 -31.15 -14.54
CA HIS A 395 -0.28 -31.06 -13.44
C HIS A 395 -0.41 -32.24 -12.46
N ASP A 396 0.54 -32.32 -11.54
CA ASP A 396 0.26 -32.71 -10.16
C ASP A 396 1.15 -31.88 -9.21
N TYR A 397 0.58 -30.95 -8.44
CA TYR A 397 1.35 -30.01 -7.59
C TYR A 397 1.90 -30.70 -6.33
N ARG A 398 2.97 -31.48 -6.51
CA ARG A 398 3.62 -32.31 -5.50
C ARG A 398 4.82 -31.61 -4.84
N THR A 399 5.68 -32.38 -4.17
CA THR A 399 7.03 -31.96 -3.78
C THR A 399 7.87 -31.69 -5.02
N GLY A 400 8.52 -30.53 -5.09
CA GLY A 400 9.31 -30.14 -6.25
C GLY A 400 9.88 -28.73 -6.16
N THR A 401 10.64 -28.37 -7.20
CA THR A 401 11.12 -26.99 -7.40
C THR A 401 10.34 -26.36 -8.54
N TYR A 402 9.73 -25.20 -8.28
CA TYR A 402 8.85 -24.51 -9.21
C TYR A 402 9.43 -23.15 -9.60
N ALA A 403 9.55 -22.90 -10.90
CA ALA A 403 9.83 -21.60 -11.47
C ALA A 403 8.54 -20.78 -11.55
N VAL A 404 8.57 -19.56 -10.99
CA VAL A 404 7.50 -18.58 -11.10
C VAL A 404 7.87 -17.61 -12.22
N PHE A 405 7.10 -17.68 -13.29
CA PHE A 405 7.23 -16.78 -14.41
C PHE A 405 6.23 -15.64 -14.26
N THR A 406 6.66 -14.38 -14.21
CA THR A 406 5.75 -13.23 -14.10
C THR A 406 5.65 -12.48 -15.42
N MET A 407 4.51 -11.82 -15.62
CA MET A 407 4.28 -10.87 -16.70
C MET A 407 3.75 -9.58 -16.07
N VAL A 408 4.51 -8.51 -16.24
CA VAL A 408 4.12 -7.16 -15.82
C VAL A 408 3.72 -6.37 -17.07
N VAL A 409 2.54 -5.76 -17.04
CA VAL A 409 2.01 -4.94 -18.13
C VAL A 409 1.65 -3.57 -17.59
N ALA A 410 2.32 -2.52 -18.05
CA ALA A 410 1.95 -1.14 -17.73
C ALA A 410 1.10 -0.52 -18.85
N GLU A 411 0.16 0.33 -18.46
CA GLU A 411 -0.66 1.16 -19.35
C GLU A 411 -0.49 2.64 -18.94
N ARG A 412 0.21 3.44 -19.75
CA ARG A 412 0.39 4.87 -19.49
C ARG A 412 -0.91 5.63 -19.70
N ARG A 413 -1.39 6.31 -18.65
CA ARG A 413 -2.61 7.13 -18.70
C ARG A 413 -2.25 8.60 -18.93
N THR A 414 -2.32 9.04 -20.17
CA THR A 414 -2.05 10.44 -20.60
C THR A 414 -2.95 11.50 -19.96
N SER A 415 -4.00 11.11 -19.23
CA SER A 415 -4.84 12.01 -18.41
C SER A 415 -4.36 12.16 -16.96
N GLN A 416 -3.25 11.53 -16.60
CA GLN A 416 -2.59 11.60 -15.30
C GLN A 416 -1.16 12.12 -15.50
N LEU A 417 -0.58 12.71 -14.46
CA LEU A 417 0.78 13.25 -14.49
C LEU A 417 1.78 12.19 -14.02
N SER A 418 3.01 12.24 -14.53
CA SER A 418 4.17 11.53 -13.98
C SER A 418 4.42 11.94 -12.52
N VAL A 419 5.09 11.07 -11.74
CA VAL A 419 5.38 11.35 -10.31
C VAL A 419 6.24 12.61 -10.21
N GLU A 420 7.21 12.74 -11.10
CA GLU A 420 8.12 13.87 -11.27
C GLU A 420 7.35 15.17 -11.50
N ASP A 421 6.36 15.18 -12.39
CA ASP A 421 5.57 16.37 -12.67
C ASP A 421 4.60 16.73 -11.55
N ILE A 422 4.07 15.74 -10.82
CA ILE A 422 3.30 15.99 -9.59
C ILE A 422 4.21 16.67 -8.55
N VAL A 423 5.41 16.15 -8.32
CA VAL A 423 6.40 16.75 -7.39
C VAL A 423 6.79 18.16 -7.84
N LYS A 424 7.14 18.36 -9.12
CA LYS A 424 7.43 19.70 -9.69
C LYS A 424 6.25 20.67 -9.49
N ALA A 425 5.01 20.23 -9.73
CA ALA A 425 3.81 21.06 -9.55
C ALA A 425 3.57 21.43 -8.08
N GLN A 426 3.77 20.49 -7.16
CA GLN A 426 3.64 20.72 -5.71
C GLN A 426 4.73 21.67 -5.18
N CYS A 427 5.97 21.53 -5.64
CA CYS A 427 7.08 22.43 -5.29
C CYS A 427 6.92 23.84 -5.89
N LYS A 428 6.28 23.99 -7.06
CA LYS A 428 5.95 25.32 -7.63
C LYS A 428 4.90 26.09 -6.82
N GLN A 429 4.06 25.41 -6.04
CA GLN A 429 2.91 26.02 -5.36
C GLN A 429 3.19 26.44 -3.90
N LYS A 430 4.24 25.90 -3.25
CA LYS A 430 4.55 26.17 -1.84
C LYS A 430 6.05 26.16 -1.58
N VAL A 431 6.52 27.06 -0.72
CA VAL A 431 7.93 27.11 -0.26
C VAL A 431 8.22 26.00 0.75
N ASP A 432 7.28 25.72 1.65
CA ASP A 432 7.30 24.58 2.57
C ASP A 432 6.05 23.71 2.33
N ASN A 433 6.23 22.43 2.01
CA ASN A 433 5.13 21.50 1.73
C ASN A 433 5.24 20.23 2.58
N ASP A 434 5.01 20.36 3.90
CA ASP A 434 5.09 19.27 4.87
C ASP A 434 4.28 18.02 4.44
N LYS A 435 3.14 18.19 3.76
CA LYS A 435 2.34 17.06 3.26
C LYS A 435 3.02 16.34 2.09
N LEU A 436 3.71 17.06 1.21
CA LEU A 436 4.53 16.45 0.16
C LEU A 436 5.70 15.67 0.78
N ALA A 437 6.36 16.23 1.80
CA ALA A 437 7.43 15.53 2.51
C ALA A 437 6.91 14.25 3.22
N GLN A 438 5.76 14.32 3.88
CA GLN A 438 5.12 13.17 4.54
C GLN A 438 4.79 12.05 3.52
N VAL A 439 4.14 12.40 2.41
CA VAL A 439 3.73 11.42 1.38
C VAL A 439 4.93 10.92 0.58
N GLY A 440 5.94 11.77 0.33
CA GLY A 440 7.21 11.41 -0.28
C GLY A 440 7.97 10.39 0.57
N MET A 441 8.10 10.61 1.89
CA MET A 441 8.70 9.63 2.79
C MET A 441 7.94 8.29 2.80
N SER A 442 6.61 8.30 2.74
CA SER A 442 5.79 7.07 2.61
C SER A 442 5.98 6.36 1.26
N TYR A 443 6.22 7.11 0.18
CA TYR A 443 6.55 6.61 -1.15
C TYR A 443 7.96 5.99 -1.14
N ASP A 444 8.95 6.71 -0.62
CA ASP A 444 10.35 6.27 -0.54
C ASP A 444 10.48 4.99 0.29
N ILE A 445 9.81 4.90 1.45
CA ILE A 445 9.79 3.68 2.29
C ILE A 445 9.17 2.49 1.54
N ALA A 446 8.12 2.73 0.74
CA ALA A 446 7.49 1.67 -0.05
C ALA A 446 8.45 1.17 -1.16
N HIS A 447 9.13 2.11 -1.82
CA HIS A 447 10.04 1.81 -2.93
C HIS A 447 11.43 1.32 -2.46
N SER A 448 11.84 1.61 -1.22
CA SER A 448 13.12 1.15 -0.65
C SER A 448 13.15 -0.34 -0.30
N LYS A 449 12.05 -1.08 -0.47
CA LYS A 449 11.96 -2.52 -0.13
C LYS A 449 12.91 -3.42 -0.91
N GLU A 450 13.43 -2.91 -2.02
CA GLU A 450 14.47 -3.55 -2.82
C GLU A 450 15.90 -3.20 -2.37
N ALA A 451 16.13 -2.09 -1.65
CA ALA A 451 17.42 -1.39 -1.64
C ALA A 451 18.66 -2.28 -1.39
N ALA A 452 18.63 -3.10 -0.33
CA ALA A 452 19.74 -4.01 0.01
C ALA A 452 19.98 -5.13 -1.02
N GLN A 453 19.00 -5.44 -1.87
CA GLN A 453 19.07 -6.45 -2.93
C GLN A 453 19.39 -5.81 -4.28
N SER A 454 18.89 -4.61 -4.55
CA SER A 454 19.26 -3.78 -5.69
C SER A 454 20.77 -3.51 -5.68
N GLU A 455 21.31 -3.05 -4.54
CA GLU A 455 22.76 -2.85 -4.34
C GLU A 455 23.58 -4.14 -4.58
N ALA A 456 23.07 -5.29 -4.15
CA ALA A 456 23.72 -6.59 -4.35
C ALA A 456 23.72 -7.01 -5.84
N LYS A 457 22.58 -6.84 -6.53
CA LYS A 457 22.40 -7.13 -7.96
C LYS A 457 23.28 -6.21 -8.81
N ASP A 458 23.29 -4.91 -8.50
CA ASP A 458 24.16 -3.92 -9.13
C ASP A 458 25.64 -4.28 -8.95
N THR A 459 26.03 -4.72 -7.76
CA THR A 459 27.41 -5.13 -7.46
C THR A 459 27.79 -6.41 -8.21
N ALA A 460 26.88 -7.39 -8.29
CA ALA A 460 27.06 -8.62 -9.06
C ALA A 460 27.17 -8.35 -10.57
N GLN A 461 26.31 -7.49 -11.12
CA GLN A 461 26.33 -7.08 -12.52
C GLN A 461 27.62 -6.32 -12.87
N LYS A 462 28.03 -5.35 -12.03
CA LYS A 462 29.32 -4.63 -12.17
C LYS A 462 30.51 -5.59 -12.12
N ALA A 463 30.46 -6.62 -11.27
CA ALA A 463 31.50 -7.66 -11.20
C ALA A 463 31.51 -8.57 -12.44
N LEU A 464 30.33 -8.95 -12.96
CA LEU A 464 30.18 -9.76 -14.17
C LEU A 464 30.69 -9.01 -15.42
N ASP A 465 30.35 -7.73 -15.56
CA ASP A 465 30.80 -6.92 -16.69
C ASP A 465 32.30 -6.59 -16.60
N LEU A 466 32.83 -6.41 -15.39
CA LEU A 466 34.28 -6.34 -15.15
C LEU A 466 34.98 -7.66 -15.53
N ALA A 467 34.37 -8.81 -15.28
CA ALA A 467 34.89 -10.12 -15.69
C ALA A 467 34.87 -10.28 -17.21
N LYS A 468 33.76 -9.98 -17.90
CA LYS A 468 33.67 -9.97 -19.38
C LYS A 468 34.69 -9.01 -20.02
N ALA A 469 34.87 -7.82 -19.45
CA ALA A 469 35.87 -6.84 -19.89
C ALA A 469 37.32 -7.33 -19.65
N ARG A 470 37.55 -8.11 -18.60
CA ARG A 470 38.86 -8.75 -18.34
C ARG A 470 39.13 -9.87 -19.34
N GLU A 471 38.16 -10.74 -19.62
CA GLU A 471 38.30 -11.84 -20.59
C GLU A 471 38.55 -11.34 -22.01
N THR A 472 37.76 -10.37 -22.49
CA THR A 472 37.99 -9.73 -23.80
C THR A 472 39.38 -9.09 -23.87
N ARG A 473 39.84 -8.41 -22.82
CA ARG A 473 41.21 -7.84 -22.77
C ARG A 473 42.31 -8.91 -22.73
N ILE A 474 42.07 -10.09 -22.16
CA ILE A 474 42.99 -11.24 -22.21
C ILE A 474 43.02 -11.85 -23.62
N ALA A 475 41.86 -12.05 -24.25
CA ALA A 475 41.74 -12.57 -25.61
C ALA A 475 42.45 -11.65 -26.63
N LEU A 476 42.28 -10.32 -26.49
CA LEU A 476 42.95 -9.34 -27.34
C LEU A 476 44.47 -9.39 -27.19
N ARG A 477 44.99 -9.46 -25.95
CA ARG A 477 46.42 -9.64 -25.68
C ARG A 477 46.98 -10.96 -26.23
N ARG A 478 46.19 -12.03 -26.21
CA ARG A 478 46.58 -13.32 -26.80
C ARG A 478 46.71 -13.20 -28.31
N LYS A 479 45.73 -12.57 -28.97
CA LYS A 479 45.78 -12.28 -30.41
C LYS A 479 47.00 -11.42 -30.77
N ASP A 480 47.23 -10.31 -30.07
CA ASP A 480 48.41 -9.45 -30.28
C ASP A 480 49.74 -10.19 -30.08
N TRP A 481 49.77 -11.25 -29.26
CA TRP A 481 50.96 -12.08 -29.06
C TRP A 481 51.14 -13.11 -30.18
N GLU A 482 50.04 -13.73 -30.65
CA GLU A 482 50.03 -14.64 -31.80
C GLU A 482 50.43 -13.91 -33.09
N ASP A 483 49.93 -12.68 -33.29
CA ASP A 483 50.31 -11.79 -34.40
C ASP A 483 51.81 -11.42 -34.31
N ARG A 484 52.30 -10.90 -33.18
CA ARG A 484 53.73 -10.59 -32.97
C ARG A 484 54.67 -11.79 -32.98
N LYS A 485 54.15 -13.01 -32.79
CA LYS A 485 54.92 -14.25 -32.95
C LYS A 485 55.02 -14.60 -34.44
N THR A 486 53.91 -14.55 -35.16
CA THR A 486 53.83 -14.77 -36.61
C THR A 486 54.73 -13.78 -37.36
N GLU A 487 54.69 -12.50 -36.99
CA GLU A 487 55.51 -11.44 -37.58
C GLU A 487 57.02 -11.68 -37.36
N ARG A 488 57.43 -12.14 -36.17
CA ARG A 488 58.81 -12.58 -35.90
C ARG A 488 59.22 -13.81 -36.71
N ASP A 489 58.32 -14.79 -36.87
CA ASP A 489 58.58 -15.99 -37.67
C ASP A 489 58.65 -15.70 -39.17
N VAL A 490 57.91 -14.70 -39.67
CA VAL A 490 58.04 -14.19 -41.06
C VAL A 490 59.38 -13.48 -41.23
N ARG A 491 59.73 -12.55 -40.33
CA ARG A 491 61.00 -11.81 -40.38
C ARG A 491 62.21 -12.76 -40.35
N ARG A 492 62.23 -13.72 -39.43
CA ARG A 492 63.26 -14.77 -39.34
C ARG A 492 63.38 -15.63 -40.61
N LYS A 493 62.30 -15.80 -41.39
CA LYS A 493 62.32 -16.47 -42.70
C LYS A 493 62.86 -15.58 -43.82
N GLN A 494 62.63 -14.26 -43.76
CA GLN A 494 63.25 -13.28 -44.66
C GLN A 494 64.75 -13.17 -44.39
N ASP A 495 65.16 -12.97 -43.14
CA ASP A 495 66.57 -12.90 -42.75
C ASP A 495 67.35 -14.16 -43.20
N LYS A 496 66.75 -15.35 -43.07
CA LYS A 496 67.34 -16.60 -43.59
C LYS A 496 67.48 -16.62 -45.12
N LYS A 497 66.50 -16.11 -45.86
CA LYS A 497 66.57 -16.02 -47.33
C LYS A 497 67.60 -15.01 -47.82
N GLU A 498 67.82 -13.92 -47.10
CA GLU A 498 68.90 -12.99 -47.41
C GLU A 498 70.28 -13.62 -47.17
N VAL A 499 70.46 -14.34 -46.05
CA VAL A 499 71.70 -15.06 -45.75
C VAL A 499 71.99 -16.20 -46.74
N GLU A 500 70.97 -16.92 -47.23
CA GLU A 500 71.14 -17.95 -48.28
C GLU A 500 71.44 -17.38 -49.67
N ASN A 501 71.17 -16.09 -49.92
CA ASN A 501 71.42 -15.41 -51.20
C ASN A 501 72.76 -14.65 -51.28
N VAL A 502 73.63 -14.74 -50.27
CA VAL A 502 74.96 -14.10 -50.31
C VAL A 502 75.94 -14.91 -51.18
N PRO A 503 76.51 -14.35 -52.26
CA PRO A 503 77.52 -15.05 -53.05
C PRO A 503 78.81 -15.25 -52.23
N LYS A 504 79.34 -16.47 -52.23
CA LYS A 504 80.71 -16.72 -51.73
C LYS A 504 81.72 -16.33 -52.81
N ASP A 505 82.40 -15.21 -52.65
CA ASP A 505 83.75 -15.10 -53.20
C ASP A 505 84.67 -14.11 -52.44
N GLN A 506 85.94 -14.50 -52.41
CA GLN A 506 87.16 -13.74 -52.06
C GLN A 506 87.42 -13.34 -50.59
N SER A 507 88.72 -13.10 -50.33
CA SER A 507 89.40 -13.43 -49.07
C SER A 507 90.65 -12.57 -48.80
N MET A 508 91.03 -12.42 -47.53
CA MET A 508 92.29 -11.78 -47.03
C MET A 508 92.32 -10.23 -47.20
N GLN A 509 93.00 -9.42 -46.37
CA GLN A 509 94.09 -9.70 -45.41
C GLN A 509 94.22 -8.63 -44.28
N THR A 510 94.53 -9.06 -43.05
CA THR A 510 95.31 -8.41 -41.95
C THR A 510 95.09 -6.95 -41.47
N ASP A 511 94.65 -6.86 -40.19
CA ASP A 511 95.35 -6.29 -39.01
C ASP A 511 95.85 -4.82 -38.89
N ASP A 512 95.43 -4.21 -37.77
CA ASP A 512 96.07 -3.20 -36.91
C ASP A 512 96.57 -1.85 -37.46
N VAL A 513 95.77 -0.79 -37.21
CA VAL A 513 96.25 0.41 -36.50
C VAL A 513 95.23 0.83 -35.44
N LYS A 514 95.69 0.94 -34.19
CA LYS A 514 94.93 1.44 -33.04
C LYS A 514 94.99 2.97 -32.90
N GLU A 515 93.89 3.56 -32.44
CA GLU A 515 93.82 4.76 -31.57
C GLU A 515 94.41 6.08 -32.15
N VAL A 516 93.98 7.30 -31.80
CA VAL A 516 93.29 7.86 -30.62
C VAL A 516 92.42 9.06 -31.09
N ILE A 517 91.58 9.61 -30.20
CA ILE A 517 90.98 10.98 -30.19
C ILE A 517 89.62 11.15 -30.91
N VAL A 518 88.56 11.72 -30.30
CA VAL A 518 88.21 11.91 -28.87
C VAL A 518 86.73 12.35 -28.71
N GLU A 519 86.19 12.14 -27.49
CA GLU A 519 85.10 12.90 -26.82
C GLU A 519 83.59 12.80 -27.20
N LYS A 520 82.82 12.58 -26.12
CA LYS A 520 81.47 13.10 -25.78
C LYS A 520 80.27 12.50 -26.56
N LYS A 521 79.19 12.04 -25.92
CA LYS A 521 78.81 12.09 -24.48
C LYS A 521 77.66 11.10 -24.15
N ASP A 522 77.63 10.63 -22.89
CA ASP A 522 76.45 10.32 -22.03
C ASP A 522 75.18 9.63 -22.62
N LYS A 523 74.50 8.62 -22.05
CA LYS A 523 74.44 7.92 -20.74
C LYS A 523 73.42 6.73 -20.87
N ALA A 524 73.23 5.73 -20.01
CA ALA A 524 73.89 5.28 -18.76
C ALA A 524 73.50 3.80 -18.40
N VAL A 525 74.45 3.05 -17.81
CA VAL A 525 74.38 2.21 -16.57
C VAL A 525 73.22 1.18 -16.41
N GLN A 526 73.43 -0.15 -16.52
CA GLN A 526 74.05 -1.16 -15.57
C GLN A 526 73.12 -1.62 -14.41
N THR A 527 73.02 -2.88 -13.93
CA THR A 527 73.72 -4.18 -14.22
C THR A 527 72.81 -5.40 -13.85
N GLU A 528 73.27 -6.64 -14.04
CA GLU A 528 72.54 -7.93 -13.93
C GLU A 528 72.60 -8.64 -12.54
N HIS A 529 71.57 -9.46 -12.24
CA HIS A 529 71.48 -10.84 -11.65
C HIS A 529 72.60 -11.50 -10.79
N PRO A 530 72.34 -12.63 -10.05
CA PRO A 530 71.12 -13.14 -9.38
C PRO A 530 71.33 -13.85 -7.97
N GLU A 531 70.23 -14.43 -7.43
CA GLU A 531 70.13 -15.74 -6.73
C GLU A 531 70.02 -15.88 -5.18
N VAL A 532 69.28 -16.95 -4.78
CA VAL A 532 69.13 -17.64 -3.46
C VAL A 532 68.02 -17.16 -2.47
N SER A 533 67.65 -18.05 -1.55
CA SER A 533 66.31 -18.39 -1.03
C SER A 533 65.95 -17.90 0.41
N THR A 534 64.80 -18.42 0.88
CA THR A 534 64.44 -18.87 2.24
C THR A 534 63.66 -17.94 3.22
N THR A 535 62.46 -18.45 3.59
CA THR A 535 61.73 -18.34 4.88
C THR A 535 61.38 -16.99 5.50
N VAL A 536 60.07 -16.79 5.71
CA VAL A 536 59.53 -16.15 6.93
C VAL A 536 58.35 -17.00 7.45
N SER A 537 58.27 -17.14 8.76
CA SER A 537 57.33 -17.99 9.53
C SER A 537 56.06 -17.26 9.98
N ASP A 538 55.14 -18.00 10.59
CA ASP A 538 53.91 -17.51 11.23
C ASP A 538 54.11 -16.33 12.21
N GLU A 539 53.13 -15.41 12.26
CA GLU A 539 52.59 -14.95 13.54
C GLU A 539 51.14 -14.44 13.43
N LYS A 540 50.43 -14.43 14.56
CA LYS A 540 48.95 -14.46 14.66
C LYS A 540 48.42 -13.32 15.55
N ILE A 541 47.72 -12.34 14.96
CA ILE A 541 46.99 -11.27 15.69
C ILE A 541 45.69 -10.96 14.92
N THR A 542 44.53 -11.52 15.28
CA THR A 542 43.55 -11.08 16.30
C THR A 542 42.62 -9.94 15.84
N LEU A 543 41.31 -10.22 15.85
CA LEU A 543 40.19 -9.32 15.58
C LEU A 543 40.02 -8.26 16.68
N PRO A 544 39.60 -7.02 16.36
CA PRO A 544 38.88 -6.17 17.30
C PRO A 544 37.37 -6.49 17.28
N GLY A 545 36.84 -6.88 18.43
CA GLY A 545 35.39 -6.95 18.68
C GLY A 545 34.79 -5.57 19.04
N PRO A 546 33.49 -5.50 19.32
CA PRO A 546 32.78 -4.23 19.53
C PRO A 546 33.02 -3.65 20.93
N GLU A 547 33.30 -2.35 21.02
CA GLU A 547 33.22 -1.61 22.27
C GLU A 547 31.84 -0.95 22.44
N ALA A 548 31.09 -1.45 23.42
CA ALA A 548 30.03 -0.68 24.05
C ALA A 548 30.63 0.16 25.19
N THR A 549 30.38 1.47 25.20
CA THR A 549 30.60 2.31 26.38
C THR A 549 29.30 2.99 26.79
N ALA A 550 29.02 2.93 28.10
CA ALA A 550 27.87 3.55 28.74
C ALA A 550 28.35 4.65 29.71
N MET A 551 27.39 5.43 30.22
CA MET A 551 27.56 6.57 31.13
C MET A 551 28.05 7.87 30.45
N LYS A 552 27.68 9.07 30.91
CA LYS A 552 27.16 9.46 32.24
C LYS A 552 26.34 10.76 32.18
N ASP A 553 25.46 10.95 33.17
CA ASP A 553 24.77 12.23 33.42
C ASP A 553 25.74 13.36 33.79
N THR A 554 25.41 14.59 33.37
CA THR A 554 25.68 15.80 34.16
C THR A 554 24.59 16.84 33.92
N ASP A 555 23.86 17.18 34.99
CA ASP A 555 23.08 18.42 35.06
C ASP A 555 23.97 19.65 34.87
N LYS A 556 23.41 20.70 34.24
CA LYS A 556 23.55 22.06 34.78
C LYS A 556 22.46 23.00 34.27
N ALA A 557 21.70 23.54 35.22
CA ALA A 557 20.76 24.61 34.98
C ALA A 557 21.46 25.92 34.62
N VAL A 558 20.81 26.72 33.79
CA VAL A 558 20.99 28.18 33.76
C VAL A 558 19.61 28.79 33.99
N GLN A 559 19.46 29.44 35.14
CA GLN A 559 18.37 30.37 35.39
C GLN A 559 18.74 31.72 34.75
N THR A 560 17.78 32.34 34.07
CA THR A 560 17.71 33.79 33.95
C THR A 560 16.27 34.19 34.17
N GLU A 561 15.95 34.59 35.41
CA GLU A 561 14.83 35.49 35.64
C GLU A 561 15.21 36.87 35.10
N ASP A 562 14.28 37.59 34.47
CA ASP A 562 14.32 39.04 34.52
C ASP A 562 12.91 39.62 34.45
N THR A 563 12.50 40.23 35.56
CA THR A 563 11.25 40.95 35.76
C THR A 563 11.35 42.39 35.26
N CYS A 564 10.41 42.81 34.40
CA CYS A 564 9.72 44.12 34.46
C CYS A 564 8.61 44.13 33.39
N GLY A 565 7.46 44.80 33.55
CA GLY A 565 7.00 45.67 34.61
C GLY A 565 6.26 46.88 34.01
N ASN A 566 5.13 47.26 34.61
CA ASN A 566 4.29 48.44 34.30
C ASN A 566 3.54 48.42 32.94
N SER A 567 2.24 48.71 32.77
CA SER A 567 1.10 49.28 33.54
C SER A 567 0.55 50.53 32.81
N VAL A 568 -0.68 50.95 33.16
CA VAL A 568 -1.27 52.30 32.91
C VAL A 568 -1.74 52.57 31.47
N THR A 569 -2.91 53.16 31.19
CA THR A 569 -4.24 53.28 31.86
C THR A 569 -5.25 53.86 30.85
N GLY A 570 -6.55 53.65 31.10
CA GLY A 570 -7.62 54.57 30.66
C GLY A 570 -8.35 54.14 29.38
N GLY A 571 -9.64 54.46 29.21
CA GLY A 571 -10.53 55.24 30.08
C GLY A 571 -11.60 55.97 29.25
N CYS A 572 -12.74 56.28 29.88
CA CYS A 572 -13.95 56.90 29.30
C CYS A 572 -14.74 55.98 28.35
N GLN A 573 -15.96 55.52 28.68
CA GLN A 573 -17.22 56.26 28.97
C GLN A 573 -17.78 57.03 27.76
N GLY A 574 -19.02 56.71 27.40
CA GLY A 574 -19.75 57.30 26.28
C GLY A 574 -21.14 56.68 26.09
N THR A 575 -22.06 56.98 27.01
CA THR A 575 -23.51 56.78 26.84
C THR A 575 -24.00 57.57 25.59
N SER A 576 -25.10 57.28 24.89
CA SER A 576 -26.48 57.03 25.37
C SER A 576 -27.44 56.80 24.17
N ALA A 577 -28.72 56.52 24.49
CA ALA A 577 -29.94 56.84 23.70
C ALA A 577 -30.53 55.76 22.75
N THR A 578 -31.50 55.03 23.30
CA THR A 578 -32.69 54.50 22.59
C THR A 578 -33.61 55.65 22.15
N PRO A 579 -34.49 55.46 21.14
CA PRO A 579 -35.91 55.12 21.40
C PRO A 579 -36.38 53.88 20.57
N GLN A 580 -37.28 53.02 21.07
CA GLN A 580 -38.75 53.08 20.90
C GLN A 580 -39.21 53.34 19.44
N SER A 581 -40.20 52.65 18.86
CA SER A 581 -41.09 51.55 19.28
C SER A 581 -41.86 51.05 18.05
N SER A 582 -42.23 49.76 17.98
CA SER A 582 -43.58 49.31 17.56
C SER A 582 -43.70 47.78 17.45
N THR A 583 -44.46 47.18 18.36
CA THR A 583 -45.00 45.83 18.22
C THR A 583 -46.17 45.81 17.23
N VAL A 584 -46.17 44.86 16.29
CA VAL A 584 -47.40 44.39 15.63
C VAL A 584 -47.46 42.86 15.72
N THR A 585 -48.50 42.37 16.39
CA THR A 585 -48.84 40.96 16.55
C THR A 585 -49.45 40.37 15.28
N GLY A 586 -49.03 39.17 14.85
CA GLY A 586 -49.62 38.51 13.68
C GLY A 586 -49.19 37.07 13.43
N SER A 587 -50.00 36.11 13.90
CA SER A 587 -50.03 34.70 13.49
C SER A 587 -51.37 34.10 13.96
N PRO A 588 -51.88 32.97 13.40
CA PRO A 588 -51.33 32.11 12.33
C PRO A 588 -52.32 31.81 11.18
N ALA A 589 -51.86 31.17 10.09
CA ALA A 589 -52.69 30.33 9.20
C ALA A 589 -51.82 29.38 8.33
N PRO A 590 -52.32 28.18 7.92
CA PRO A 590 -51.48 27.12 7.35
C PRO A 590 -51.43 27.10 5.80
N ILE A 591 -50.32 26.57 5.25
CA ILE A 591 -50.16 26.38 3.80
C ILE A 591 -50.73 25.01 3.38
N VAL A 592 -51.75 25.05 2.52
CA VAL A 592 -52.37 23.87 1.91
C VAL A 592 -51.49 23.34 0.76
N ARG A 593 -51.20 22.02 0.75
CA ARG A 593 -50.54 21.34 -0.38
C ARG A 593 -51.59 20.87 -1.40
N VAL A 594 -51.38 21.20 -2.67
CA VAL A 594 -52.20 20.71 -3.80
C VAL A 594 -51.64 19.37 -4.31
N PRO A 595 -52.46 18.32 -4.53
CA PRO A 595 -51.99 17.06 -5.11
C PRO A 595 -51.75 17.18 -6.62
N ARG A 596 -50.71 16.51 -7.14
CA ARG A 596 -50.57 16.27 -8.60
C ARG A 596 -51.15 14.90 -8.95
N GLY A 597 -51.89 14.84 -10.05
CA GLY A 597 -52.60 13.64 -10.52
C GLY A 597 -51.70 12.57 -11.17
N PRO A 598 -52.28 11.42 -11.56
CA PRO A 598 -51.54 10.25 -12.03
C PRO A 598 -51.05 10.37 -13.49
N PHE A 599 -49.96 9.67 -13.79
CA PHE A 599 -49.40 9.51 -15.14
C PHE A 599 -50.09 8.38 -15.93
N PRO A 600 -50.11 8.44 -17.28
CA PRO A 600 -50.74 7.42 -18.13
C PRO A 600 -49.91 6.11 -18.25
N PRO A 601 -50.55 4.97 -18.60
CA PRO A 601 -49.89 3.66 -18.70
C PRO A 601 -49.14 3.43 -20.02
N PRO A 602 -48.22 2.46 -20.08
CA PRO A 602 -47.47 2.08 -21.29
C PRO A 602 -48.29 1.18 -22.24
N PRO A 603 -47.90 1.07 -23.54
CA PRO A 603 -48.53 0.18 -24.51
C PRO A 603 -48.20 -1.32 -24.27
N PRO A 604 -49.01 -2.26 -24.79
CA PRO A 604 -48.89 -3.69 -24.51
C PRO A 604 -47.78 -4.40 -25.29
N ALA A 605 -47.32 -5.52 -24.75
CA ALA A 605 -46.39 -6.44 -25.41
C ALA A 605 -47.08 -7.36 -26.41
N CYS A 606 -46.32 -7.87 -27.38
CA CYS A 606 -46.67 -9.00 -28.22
C CYS A 606 -45.57 -10.08 -28.10
N ASP A 607 -45.99 -11.33 -27.96
CA ASP A 607 -45.12 -12.51 -27.89
C ASP A 607 -44.59 -12.89 -29.28
N ASP A 608 -43.35 -13.40 -29.35
CA ASP A 608 -42.93 -14.56 -30.17
C ASP A 608 -41.39 -14.78 -30.07
N ASP A 609 -40.97 -16.00 -29.77
CA ASP A 609 -39.60 -16.55 -29.86
C ASP A 609 -39.76 -17.99 -30.41
N PRO A 610 -38.95 -18.49 -31.37
CA PRO A 610 -37.56 -18.88 -31.10
C PRO A 610 -36.48 -18.45 -32.13
N THR A 611 -35.33 -18.05 -31.59
CA THR A 611 -33.92 -18.08 -32.09
C THR A 611 -33.50 -19.22 -33.08
N PRO A 612 -32.24 -19.24 -33.64
CA PRO A 612 -31.39 -18.16 -34.20
C PRO A 612 -30.58 -18.56 -35.49
N LYS A 613 -30.03 -17.60 -36.27
CA LYS A 613 -28.80 -17.77 -37.10
C LYS A 613 -28.02 -16.44 -37.30
N PRO A 614 -26.68 -16.46 -37.48
CA PRO A 614 -25.81 -15.28 -37.34
C PRO A 614 -25.62 -14.44 -38.63
N ARG A 615 -25.17 -13.19 -38.48
CA ARG A 615 -24.80 -12.27 -39.58
C ARG A 615 -23.52 -11.48 -39.19
N PRO A 616 -22.53 -11.28 -40.10
CA PRO A 616 -21.22 -10.69 -39.76
C PRO A 616 -21.23 -9.15 -39.65
N PRO A 617 -20.19 -8.54 -39.03
CA PRO A 617 -20.11 -7.10 -38.81
C PRO A 617 -19.85 -6.29 -40.08
N ILE A 618 -20.41 -5.07 -40.12
CA ILE A 618 -20.29 -4.11 -41.22
C ILE A 618 -19.46 -2.90 -40.74
N ASN A 619 -18.36 -2.60 -41.44
CA ASN A 619 -17.65 -1.32 -41.28
C ASN A 619 -18.28 -0.24 -42.18
N PRO A 620 -18.40 1.02 -41.71
CA PRO A 620 -18.84 2.13 -42.55
C PRO A 620 -17.71 2.62 -43.52
N PRO A 621 -18.06 3.30 -44.64
CA PRO A 621 -17.14 3.51 -45.75
C PRO A 621 -16.35 4.84 -45.71
N LEU A 622 -15.17 4.85 -46.33
CA LEU A 622 -14.40 6.07 -46.61
C LEU A 622 -15.02 6.91 -47.74
N ALA A 623 -14.88 8.23 -47.65
CA ALA A 623 -15.17 9.18 -48.72
C ALA A 623 -13.87 9.62 -49.46
N PRO A 624 -13.92 9.94 -50.77
CA PRO A 624 -12.71 10.11 -51.58
C PRO A 624 -12.23 11.56 -51.77
N GLY A 625 -10.92 11.77 -51.60
CA GLY A 625 -10.08 12.50 -52.56
C GLY A 625 -10.05 14.03 -52.53
N THR A 626 -8.91 14.58 -52.06
CA THR A 626 -8.37 15.87 -52.52
C THR A 626 -6.86 15.73 -52.74
N LYS A 627 -6.30 16.33 -53.80
CA LYS A 627 -4.89 16.18 -54.21
C LYS A 627 -3.91 16.99 -53.33
N PRO A 628 -2.63 16.57 -53.21
CA PRO A 628 -1.66 17.25 -52.37
C PRO A 628 -1.16 18.57 -52.97
N LYS A 629 -0.80 19.53 -52.09
CA LYS A 629 0.14 20.61 -52.40
C LYS A 629 1.56 20.14 -52.05
N PRO A 630 2.59 20.43 -52.86
CA PRO A 630 3.97 20.13 -52.51
C PRO A 630 4.66 21.32 -51.82
N GLY A 631 5.46 21.04 -50.80
CA GLY A 631 6.45 21.97 -50.24
C GLY A 631 5.94 22.89 -49.12
N GLU A 632 6.06 22.42 -47.89
CA GLU A 632 6.57 23.17 -46.74
C GLU A 632 7.30 22.15 -45.85
N GLU A 633 8.33 22.59 -45.13
CA GLU A 633 9.44 21.76 -44.66
C GLU A 633 9.12 20.97 -43.37
N ASP A 634 9.85 19.87 -43.14
CA ASP A 634 9.75 19.04 -41.94
C ASP A 634 10.15 19.83 -40.68
N ASP A 635 9.17 20.35 -39.94
CA ASP A 635 9.32 20.90 -38.57
C ASP A 635 7.98 20.76 -37.80
N GLU A 636 7.43 19.54 -37.75
CA GLU A 636 6.54 19.16 -36.64
C GLU A 636 7.41 18.57 -35.53
N ASP A 637 7.80 19.41 -34.57
CA ASP A 637 8.26 18.98 -33.25
C ASP A 637 7.12 18.17 -32.60
N GLU A 638 7.13 16.86 -32.81
CA GLU A 638 6.31 15.92 -32.07
C GLU A 638 6.69 16.10 -30.58
N PRO A 639 5.76 16.53 -29.71
CA PRO A 639 6.11 17.04 -28.39
C PRO A 639 6.78 15.93 -27.58
N ASP A 640 8.08 16.11 -27.31
CA ASP A 640 9.03 15.15 -26.70
C ASP A 640 8.32 13.99 -26.00
N ALA A 641 8.10 12.89 -26.73
CA ALA A 641 7.32 11.77 -26.22
C ALA A 641 8.03 11.20 -24.98
N GLU A 642 7.43 11.36 -23.78
CA GLU A 642 8.04 10.97 -22.52
C GLU A 642 8.60 9.54 -22.62
N PRO A 643 9.90 9.32 -22.35
CA PRO A 643 10.51 8.02 -22.55
C PRO A 643 9.78 6.96 -21.72
N TRP A 644 9.73 5.75 -22.26
CA TRP A 644 9.12 4.63 -21.56
C TRP A 644 10.04 4.12 -20.45
N ASN A 645 9.66 4.40 -19.21
CA ASN A 645 10.44 4.20 -18.00
C ASN A 645 9.58 3.61 -16.84
N ALA A 646 8.52 2.88 -17.16
CA ALA A 646 7.61 2.34 -16.17
C ALA A 646 8.32 1.27 -15.29
N ILE A 647 8.26 1.46 -13.97
CA ILE A 647 8.85 0.54 -12.98
C ILE A 647 7.72 -0.05 -12.14
N CYS A 648 7.79 -1.36 -11.88
CA CYS A 648 6.90 -2.05 -10.95
C CYS A 648 7.71 -2.68 -9.82
N ILE A 649 7.32 -2.41 -8.58
CA ILE A 649 7.81 -3.17 -7.42
C ILE A 649 6.82 -4.29 -7.15
N ALA A 650 7.26 -5.52 -7.44
CA ALA A 650 6.46 -6.74 -7.40
C ALA A 650 6.87 -7.62 -6.20
N GLY A 651 5.88 -8.02 -5.40
CA GLY A 651 6.04 -8.88 -4.24
C GLY A 651 5.40 -10.24 -4.50
N PHE A 652 6.14 -11.33 -4.30
CA PHE A 652 5.59 -12.68 -4.41
C PHE A 652 5.59 -13.38 -3.05
N ARG A 653 4.42 -13.82 -2.61
CA ARG A 653 4.21 -14.43 -1.30
C ARG A 653 3.65 -15.84 -1.45
N VAL A 654 4.21 -16.79 -0.70
CA VAL A 654 3.79 -18.19 -0.69
C VAL A 654 3.39 -18.58 0.72
N TYR A 655 2.19 -19.15 0.84
CA TYR A 655 1.66 -19.76 2.05
C TYR A 655 1.63 -21.28 1.81
N SER A 656 2.24 -22.06 2.70
CA SER A 656 2.25 -23.53 2.63
C SER A 656 2.20 -24.16 4.02
N LYS A 657 1.79 -25.42 4.14
CA LYS A 657 1.97 -26.21 5.38
C LYS A 657 3.29 -26.97 5.44
N ASP A 658 4.18 -26.74 4.49
CA ASP A 658 5.53 -27.31 4.46
C ASP A 658 6.49 -26.49 5.31
N GLU A 659 7.06 -27.12 6.34
CA GLU A 659 8.12 -26.51 7.17
C GLU A 659 9.41 -26.27 6.39
N GLY A 660 9.58 -26.97 5.26
CA GLY A 660 10.69 -26.86 4.33
C GLY A 660 10.53 -25.80 3.24
N LEU A 661 9.45 -25.01 3.24
CA LEU A 661 9.15 -23.98 2.24
C LEU A 661 10.31 -22.98 2.08
N GLU A 662 10.84 -22.87 0.87
CA GLU A 662 11.78 -21.81 0.50
C GLU A 662 11.24 -21.00 -0.69
N LEU A 663 11.45 -19.69 -0.65
CA LEU A 663 11.17 -18.76 -1.75
C LEU A 663 12.42 -17.93 -2.04
N LEU A 664 12.87 -18.03 -3.28
CA LEU A 664 14.07 -17.37 -3.79
C LEU A 664 13.67 -16.43 -4.93
N ILE A 665 14.39 -15.31 -5.06
CA ILE A 665 14.38 -14.52 -6.30
C ILE A 665 15.28 -15.27 -7.28
N TRP A 666 14.87 -15.38 -8.53
CA TRP A 666 15.67 -16.02 -9.56
C TRP A 666 16.66 -15.02 -10.18
N ASP A 667 17.91 -15.47 -10.32
CA ASP A 667 18.99 -14.74 -10.97
C ASP A 667 19.74 -15.73 -11.87
N GLU A 668 19.70 -15.50 -13.18
CA GLU A 668 20.37 -16.34 -14.17
C GLU A 668 21.88 -16.40 -13.95
N SER A 669 22.49 -15.31 -13.48
CA SER A 669 23.94 -15.23 -13.26
C SER A 669 24.39 -16.12 -12.09
N LEU A 670 23.58 -16.21 -11.03
CA LEU A 670 23.84 -17.09 -9.90
C LEU A 670 23.64 -18.57 -10.27
N ASP A 671 22.62 -18.87 -11.07
CA ASP A 671 22.35 -20.24 -11.56
C ASP A 671 23.43 -20.70 -12.55
N GLU A 672 23.91 -19.83 -13.45
CA GLU A 672 25.03 -20.12 -14.35
C GLU A 672 26.35 -20.29 -13.60
N MET A 673 26.60 -19.47 -12.57
CA MET A 673 27.76 -19.61 -11.68
C MET A 673 27.72 -20.91 -10.89
N ALA A 674 26.56 -21.30 -10.33
CA ALA A 674 26.39 -22.59 -9.65
C ALA A 674 26.69 -23.76 -10.60
N ARG A 675 26.12 -23.77 -11.82
CA ARG A 675 26.40 -24.80 -12.84
C ARG A 675 27.87 -24.83 -13.29
N LYS A 676 28.55 -23.69 -13.34
CA LYS A 676 30.00 -23.61 -13.60
C LYS A 676 30.81 -24.22 -12.47
N VAL A 677 30.46 -23.93 -11.21
CA VAL A 677 31.10 -24.49 -10.01
C VAL A 677 30.89 -26.00 -9.93
N GLU A 678 29.67 -26.50 -10.16
CA GLU A 678 29.39 -27.95 -10.21
C GLU A 678 30.19 -28.65 -11.32
N LYS A 679 30.28 -28.06 -12.52
CA LYS A 679 31.13 -28.60 -13.59
C LYS A 679 32.62 -28.64 -13.21
N ILE A 680 33.13 -27.63 -12.50
CA ILE A 680 34.51 -27.62 -12.00
C ILE A 680 34.74 -28.74 -10.98
N PHE A 681 33.80 -28.98 -10.06
CA PHE A 681 33.89 -30.08 -9.09
C PHE A 681 33.63 -31.47 -9.70
N ALA A 682 32.88 -31.58 -10.79
CA ALA A 682 32.69 -32.82 -11.54
C ALA A 682 33.97 -33.21 -12.31
N VAL A 683 34.66 -32.25 -12.93
CA VAL A 683 35.93 -32.47 -13.66
C VAL A 683 37.10 -32.78 -12.70
N GLY A 684 36.99 -32.46 -11.41
CA GLY A 684 37.98 -32.79 -10.38
C GLY A 684 37.93 -34.22 -9.82
N LYS A 685 37.20 -35.15 -10.46
CA LYS A 685 37.00 -36.53 -9.98
C LYS A 685 37.44 -37.65 -10.95
N ASP A 686 37.96 -37.30 -12.12
CA ASP A 686 38.54 -38.22 -13.10
C ASP A 686 40.08 -38.19 -13.07
#